data_AF-A0A8C9V220-F1
#
_entry.id   AF-A0A8C9V220-F1
#
_cell.length_a   1.000
_cell.length_b   1.000
_cell.length_c   1.000
_cell.angle_alpha   90.00
_cell.angle_beta   90.00
_cell.angle_gamma   90.00
#
_symmetry.space_group_name_H-M   'P 1'
#
loop_
_entity.id
_entity.type
_entity.pdbx_description
1 polymer ?
#
loop_
_entity_poly.entity_id
_entity_poly.type
_entity_poly.pdbx_seq_one_letter_code
_entity_poly.pdbx_strand_id
1 'polypeptide(L)'
;MFPTGLSSPNPPTAAQDVRPAASDGSNGSSSSNSAPKKRRINSSDKEDFDSHPLSPPRIITTSSSSSTTSAGSSAPLYYSQKKLRFEDSLDFIGLDVKMAEESSSSSSSSSSNRAKLFLPSGYHANGLTKAVGSAAFNSGKPGAAKKLVIRNFKEKPKLPENYSDETWQKLKEAVEAIQNSTSIKYNLEELYQAVENLCSHKISAKLYKQLRVVCEDHIKAQIHQFREYPFVVFLVLFLKKIDKCWQDHCRQMIMIRSIFLFLDRTYVLQNSMLPSIWDMGLELFRFYIISDQKVQNKTIDGILLLIERERSGEAIDRSLLRSLLTMLSDLQIYQDSFEQRFLEETNRLYAAEGQRLMQEREVPEYLHHVNKRLEEEADRVITYLDQSTQKPLIATVEKQLLGEHLTATLQKGLNHLLDENRIQDLSLLYQLFSRVRGGVQALLQHWIEYIKAFGSTIVINPEKDKTMVQELLDFKDKVDHIIDVCFLKNEKFVNAMKEAFETFINKRPNKPAELIAKYVDSKLRAGNKEATDEELEKMLDKIMIIFRFIYGKDVFEAFYKKDLAKRLLVGKSASVDAEKSMLSKLKHECGAAFTSKLEGMFKDMELSKDIMVQFKQCQNIPGNIELTVNILTMGYWPTYVPMEVHLPPEVWKRFAGLFCVLASLAVN
;
A
#
# COMPACT_ATOMS: atom_id res chain seq x y z
N MET A 1 7.62 -13.27 -51.05
CA MET A 1 6.49 -13.45 -51.99
C MET A 1 5.37 -12.50 -51.57
N PHE A 2 4.62 -11.94 -52.53
CA PHE A 2 3.41 -11.14 -52.29
C PHE A 2 2.17 -12.06 -52.15
N PRO A 3 1.05 -11.58 -51.57
CA PRO A 3 0.04 -10.88 -52.39
C PRO A 3 -0.63 -9.64 -51.75
N THR A 4 -0.93 -8.65 -52.60
CA THR A 4 -2.11 -7.74 -52.70
C THR A 4 -2.96 -7.34 -51.46
N GLY A 5 -3.52 -6.12 -51.33
CA GLY A 5 -3.50 -4.93 -52.22
C GLY A 5 -4.91 -4.44 -52.65
N LEU A 6 -5.08 -3.11 -52.75
CA LEU A 6 -6.28 -2.34 -53.18
C LEU A 6 -7.46 -2.27 -52.17
N SER A 7 -8.43 -1.33 -52.28
CA SER A 7 -8.41 0.15 -52.41
C SER A 7 -9.86 0.69 -52.41
N SER A 8 -10.10 1.91 -51.91
CA SER A 8 -11.40 2.63 -51.97
C SER A 8 -11.26 3.92 -52.80
N PRO A 9 -12.31 4.41 -53.51
CA PRO A 9 -12.96 5.65 -53.02
C PRO A 9 -14.45 5.91 -53.43
N ASN A 10 -15.25 6.30 -52.43
CA ASN A 10 -16.27 7.38 -52.43
C ASN A 10 -17.56 7.40 -53.33
N PRO A 11 -18.58 8.25 -53.00
CA PRO A 11 -19.97 8.28 -53.53
C PRO A 11 -20.18 9.46 -54.55
N PRO A 12 -21.39 10.03 -54.88
CA PRO A 12 -22.79 9.80 -54.41
C PRO A 12 -23.93 9.88 -55.47
N THR A 13 -25.21 9.77 -55.03
CA THR A 13 -26.39 10.44 -55.64
C THR A 13 -27.56 10.57 -54.64
N ALA A 14 -28.64 11.29 -54.98
CA ALA A 14 -29.69 11.73 -54.04
C ALA A 14 -31.12 11.82 -54.68
N ALA A 15 -32.07 12.48 -53.99
CA ALA A 15 -33.49 12.75 -54.32
C ALA A 15 -34.51 11.66 -53.88
N GLN A 16 -35.78 11.95 -53.52
CA GLN A 16 -36.51 13.23 -53.46
C GLN A 16 -37.69 13.22 -52.45
N ASP A 17 -38.28 14.39 -52.16
CA ASP A 17 -39.34 14.67 -51.16
C ASP A 17 -40.76 14.21 -51.55
N VAL A 18 -41.61 13.93 -50.53
CA VAL A 18 -43.07 14.23 -50.55
C VAL A 18 -43.59 14.68 -49.17
N ARG A 19 -44.35 15.78 -49.16
CA ARG A 19 -45.24 16.35 -48.10
C ARG A 19 -46.29 17.22 -48.86
N PRO A 20 -47.33 17.86 -48.28
CA PRO A 20 -47.82 17.91 -46.89
C PRO A 20 -49.38 17.86 -46.73
N ALA A 21 -49.88 18.32 -45.58
CA ALA A 21 -51.28 18.74 -45.28
C ALA A 21 -52.34 17.62 -45.20
N ALA A 22 -53.51 17.78 -44.56
CA ALA A 22 -54.16 18.86 -43.79
C ALA A 22 -55.23 18.20 -42.85
N SER A 23 -56.00 18.85 -41.96
CA SER A 23 -55.95 20.12 -41.19
C SER A 23 -57.09 20.10 -40.14
N ASP A 24 -57.16 21.13 -39.27
CA ASP A 24 -58.35 21.56 -38.49
C ASP A 24 -58.90 20.64 -37.36
N GLY A 25 -59.56 21.18 -36.32
CA GLY A 25 -59.79 22.60 -35.98
C GLY A 25 -60.73 22.81 -34.78
N SER A 26 -61.13 24.08 -34.55
CA SER A 26 -61.95 24.62 -33.44
C SER A 26 -61.26 24.60 -32.05
N ASN A 27 -60.99 25.74 -31.37
CA ASN A 27 -61.82 26.86 -30.85
C ASN A 27 -62.46 26.53 -29.49
N GLY A 28 -62.35 27.37 -28.43
CA GLY A 28 -61.62 28.64 -28.26
C GLY A 28 -62.09 29.40 -27.00
N SER A 29 -61.46 30.53 -26.64
CA SER A 29 -61.97 31.70 -25.85
C SER A 29 -62.79 31.49 -24.55
N SER A 30 -62.64 32.25 -23.44
CA SER A 30 -61.80 33.42 -23.11
C SER A 30 -62.03 33.86 -21.63
N SER A 31 -61.27 34.87 -21.15
CA SER A 31 -61.63 35.80 -20.03
C SER A 31 -61.78 35.24 -18.59
N SER A 32 -61.52 35.98 -17.50
CA SER A 32 -60.82 37.28 -17.30
C SER A 32 -60.60 37.64 -15.80
N ASN A 33 -59.56 38.43 -15.53
CA ASN A 33 -59.46 39.48 -14.49
C ASN A 33 -59.39 39.19 -12.97
N SER A 34 -58.62 40.09 -12.33
CA SER A 34 -58.75 40.66 -10.98
C SER A 34 -58.04 40.03 -9.76
N ALA A 35 -57.16 40.85 -9.18
CA ALA A 35 -56.91 40.98 -7.74
C ALA A 35 -57.54 42.34 -7.30
N PRO A 36 -57.40 42.88 -6.05
CA PRO A 36 -56.78 42.34 -4.83
C PRO A 36 -57.64 42.54 -3.55
N LYS A 37 -57.15 42.12 -2.36
CA LYS A 37 -57.20 42.92 -1.09
C LYS A 37 -56.47 42.27 0.11
N LYS A 38 -56.04 43.11 1.06
CA LYS A 38 -55.53 42.75 2.41
C LYS A 38 -56.59 43.01 3.48
N ARG A 39 -56.57 42.25 4.59
CA ARG A 39 -56.82 42.67 6.00
C ARG A 39 -56.55 41.47 6.94
N ARG A 40 -56.37 41.57 8.27
CA ARG A 40 -55.73 42.52 9.23
C ARG A 40 -56.22 42.09 10.65
N ILE A 41 -55.37 42.14 11.68
CA ILE A 41 -55.56 42.08 13.17
C ILE A 41 -54.33 41.32 13.72
N ASN A 42 -53.44 41.75 14.64
CA ASN A 42 -53.33 42.82 15.68
C ASN A 42 -53.55 42.31 17.12
N SER A 43 -52.84 42.87 18.12
CA SER A 43 -52.48 42.32 19.46
C SER A 43 -51.13 41.55 19.40
N SER A 44 -50.07 41.77 20.21
CA SER A 44 -49.77 42.72 21.32
C SER A 44 -50.63 42.57 22.59
N ASP A 45 -50.13 42.29 23.81
CA ASP A 45 -49.07 42.95 24.58
C ASP A 45 -48.67 42.13 25.85
N LYS A 46 -47.78 42.70 26.69
CA LYS A 46 -47.32 42.33 28.07
C LYS A 46 -45.93 41.68 28.17
N GLU A 47 -44.92 42.31 28.80
CA GLU A 47 -44.72 42.75 30.21
C GLU A 47 -44.21 41.59 31.12
N ASP A 48 -43.18 41.72 31.98
CA ASP A 48 -42.18 42.80 32.13
C ASP A 48 -40.96 42.40 33.02
N PHE A 49 -39.94 43.26 33.04
CA PHE A 49 -38.87 43.50 34.04
C PHE A 49 -37.83 42.46 34.56
N ASP A 50 -36.60 42.98 34.71
CA ASP A 50 -35.38 42.42 35.33
C ASP A 50 -35.45 42.14 36.85
N SER A 51 -34.54 41.30 37.36
CA SER A 51 -33.54 41.76 38.36
C SER A 51 -32.30 40.86 38.52
N HIS A 52 -31.13 41.41 38.23
CA HIS A 52 -29.81 41.03 38.79
C HIS A 52 -29.76 41.36 40.31
N PRO A 53 -28.85 40.80 41.17
CA PRO A 53 -27.40 41.11 41.07
C PRO A 53 -26.37 40.15 41.74
N LEU A 54 -25.10 40.62 41.70
CA LEU A 54 -23.96 40.37 42.61
C LEU A 54 -22.76 39.50 42.17
N SER A 55 -21.59 39.97 42.62
CA SER A 55 -20.20 39.47 42.51
C SER A 55 -19.44 40.09 43.73
N PRO A 56 -18.08 40.12 43.88
CA PRO A 56 -17.01 39.43 43.15
C PRO A 56 -16.00 38.63 44.09
N PRO A 57 -14.69 38.95 44.31
CA PRO A 57 -13.60 37.97 44.02
C PRO A 57 -12.43 37.86 45.08
N ARG A 58 -11.23 37.40 44.65
CA ARG A 58 -9.87 37.35 45.30
C ARG A 58 -9.54 36.07 46.11
N ILE A 59 -8.27 35.66 46.37
CA ILE A 59 -6.91 36.26 46.20
C ILE A 59 -5.86 35.15 45.90
N ILE A 60 -4.92 35.29 44.93
CA ILE A 60 -3.44 35.49 45.07
C ILE A 60 -2.72 34.51 46.04
N THR A 61 -1.74 33.70 45.59
CA THR A 61 -0.28 33.99 45.71
C THR A 61 0.61 33.49 44.56
N THR A 62 1.87 33.96 44.55
CA THR A 62 2.88 33.82 43.48
C THR A 62 4.16 33.10 43.94
N SER A 63 4.87 32.44 43.03
CA SER A 63 6.34 32.33 43.06
C SER A 63 6.92 32.15 41.65
N SER A 64 8.21 32.40 41.45
CA SER A 64 8.78 32.75 40.13
C SER A 64 10.27 32.42 39.96
N SER A 65 10.65 31.86 38.81
CA SER A 65 12.01 31.88 38.25
C SER A 65 12.03 31.22 36.85
N SER A 66 13.05 31.37 35.99
CA SER A 66 13.58 32.60 35.35
C SER A 66 14.77 32.24 34.45
N SER A 67 14.68 32.46 33.12
CA SER A 67 15.80 32.35 32.12
C SER A 67 16.46 30.93 32.00
N THR A 68 17.28 30.57 31.00
CA THR A 68 18.06 31.29 29.96
C THR A 68 18.09 30.57 28.58
N THR A 69 18.43 31.36 27.55
CA THR A 69 19.19 31.07 26.29
C THR A 69 19.39 29.65 25.68
N SER A 70 19.20 29.62 24.35
CA SER A 70 20.09 29.07 23.29
C SER A 70 20.26 27.57 23.01
N ALA A 71 19.95 27.23 21.73
CA ALA A 71 20.72 26.40 20.78
C ALA A 71 20.88 24.87 21.00
N GLY A 72 20.79 24.12 19.89
CA GLY A 72 21.58 22.88 19.70
C GLY A 72 20.82 21.60 19.30
N SER A 73 21.00 21.20 18.04
CA SER A 73 21.40 19.84 17.62
C SER A 73 20.63 18.59 18.09
N SER A 74 19.76 18.08 17.20
CA SER A 74 19.74 16.68 16.72
C SER A 74 19.95 15.49 17.68
N ALA A 75 18.87 14.74 17.96
CA ALA A 75 18.89 13.32 18.33
C ALA A 75 17.57 12.62 17.88
N PRO A 76 17.54 11.29 17.64
CA PRO A 76 16.43 10.62 16.94
C PRO A 76 15.27 10.14 17.84
N LEU A 77 14.11 9.90 17.19
CA LEU A 77 12.91 9.33 17.81
C LEU A 77 13.11 7.85 18.20
N TYR A 78 12.83 7.52 19.46
CA TYR A 78 12.73 6.12 19.93
C TYR A 78 11.31 5.57 19.70
N TYR A 79 11.22 4.37 19.12
CA TYR A 79 9.95 3.70 18.82
C TYR A 79 9.45 2.89 20.04
N SER A 80 8.51 3.43 20.81
CA SER A 80 7.99 2.78 22.02
C SER A 80 6.90 1.74 21.73
N GLN A 81 7.28 0.46 21.60
CA GLN A 81 6.32 -0.64 21.62
C GLN A 81 5.68 -0.79 23.01
N LYS A 82 4.34 -0.71 23.08
CA LYS A 82 3.58 -0.96 24.32
C LYS A 82 3.51 -2.46 24.60
N LYS A 83 4.22 -2.92 25.62
CA LYS A 83 4.18 -4.30 26.12
C LYS A 83 3.05 -4.46 27.14
N LEU A 84 1.91 -5.01 26.73
CA LEU A 84 0.85 -5.43 27.64
C LEU A 84 1.20 -6.78 28.28
N ARG A 85 0.98 -6.89 29.60
CA ARG A 85 1.05 -8.15 30.35
C ARG A 85 -0.29 -8.87 30.27
N PHE A 86 -0.23 -10.19 30.22
CA PHE A 86 -1.12 -11.07 30.96
C PHE A 86 -0.25 -12.15 31.62
N GLU A 87 -0.59 -12.53 32.84
CA GLU A 87 0.01 -13.67 33.54
C GLU A 87 -1.03 -14.79 33.59
N ASP A 88 -0.52 -16.03 33.53
CA ASP A 88 -1.08 -17.24 34.14
C ASP A 88 -2.47 -17.78 33.70
N SER A 89 -2.70 -19.10 33.74
CA SER A 89 -1.81 -20.21 34.11
C SER A 89 -2.26 -21.53 33.44
N LEU A 90 -1.31 -22.43 33.17
CA LEU A 90 -1.36 -23.89 33.46
C LEU A 90 -0.24 -24.64 32.71
N ASP A 91 0.44 -25.53 33.42
CA ASP A 91 1.68 -26.18 32.97
C ASP A 91 1.49 -27.32 31.95
N PHE A 92 2.48 -27.47 31.07
CA PHE A 92 2.95 -28.80 30.69
C PHE A 92 4.48 -28.83 30.47
N ILE A 93 5.10 -29.97 30.79
CA ILE A 93 6.55 -30.09 30.97
C ILE A 93 7.27 -30.17 29.61
N GLY A 94 8.17 -29.20 29.36
CA GLY A 94 9.12 -29.25 28.24
C GLY A 94 10.55 -29.54 28.71
N LEU A 95 11.18 -30.58 28.18
CA LEU A 95 12.64 -30.75 28.24
C LEU A 95 13.28 -30.07 27.01
N ASP A 96 14.16 -29.10 27.24
CA ASP A 96 15.02 -28.52 26.19
C ASP A 96 16.29 -29.37 26.03
N VAL A 97 16.56 -29.82 24.80
CA VAL A 97 17.87 -30.35 24.39
C VAL A 97 18.21 -29.75 23.02
N LYS A 98 18.85 -28.57 23.06
CA LYS A 98 19.54 -28.01 21.89
C LYS A 98 20.60 -28.99 21.36
N MET A 99 20.55 -29.24 20.06
CA MET A 99 21.71 -29.60 19.25
C MET A 99 21.80 -28.61 18.10
N ALA A 100 23.01 -28.15 17.80
CA ALA A 100 23.24 -27.14 16.77
C ALA A 100 23.19 -27.76 15.37
N GLU A 101 22.71 -26.98 14.40
CA GLU A 101 23.00 -27.24 12.99
C GLU A 101 24.47 -26.94 12.71
N GLU A 102 25.15 -27.83 11.99
CA GLU A 102 26.26 -27.41 11.13
C GLU A 102 26.33 -28.30 9.88
N SER A 103 26.54 -27.67 8.73
CA SER A 103 26.31 -28.26 7.41
C SER A 103 27.46 -29.15 6.94
N SER A 104 27.16 -30.25 6.24
CA SER A 104 28.15 -31.01 5.48
C SER A 104 27.93 -30.87 3.96
N SER A 105 28.76 -30.05 3.32
CA SER A 105 28.93 -30.04 1.85
C SER A 105 30.16 -30.89 1.50
N SER A 106 30.01 -31.82 0.56
CA SER A 106 31.08 -32.75 0.18
C SER A 106 31.80 -32.30 -1.09
N SER A 107 33.10 -32.02 -0.96
CA SER A 107 33.99 -31.78 -2.11
C SER A 107 35.33 -32.51 -1.90
N SER A 108 35.74 -33.28 -2.91
CA SER A 108 36.90 -34.17 -2.87
C SER A 108 38.21 -33.50 -3.32
N SER A 109 39.33 -33.72 -2.63
CA SER A 109 40.66 -33.90 -3.27
C SER A 109 41.81 -34.32 -2.34
N SER A 110 42.78 -35.03 -2.93
CA SER A 110 44.24 -34.96 -2.69
C SER A 110 44.87 -35.21 -1.29
N SER A 111 45.51 -36.37 -1.21
CA SER A 111 46.76 -36.72 -0.49
C SER A 111 47.74 -35.59 -0.08
N SER A 112 48.38 -35.70 1.10
CA SER A 112 49.86 -35.91 1.22
C SER A 112 50.44 -35.91 2.67
N ASN A 113 51.13 -37.01 3.01
CA ASN A 113 52.37 -37.18 3.81
C ASN A 113 52.83 -36.23 4.96
N ARG A 114 53.41 -36.89 5.98
CA ARG A 114 54.55 -36.47 6.87
C ARG A 114 54.20 -35.63 8.14
N ALA A 115 54.77 -35.80 9.33
CA ALA A 115 55.22 -36.93 10.19
C ALA A 115 56.19 -36.38 11.29
N LYS A 116 56.11 -36.93 12.54
CA LYS A 116 56.92 -36.64 13.76
C LYS A 116 56.52 -35.33 14.50
N LEU A 117 56.90 -35.02 15.76
CA LEU A 117 57.86 -35.63 16.72
C LEU A 117 57.50 -35.38 18.23
N PHE A 118 57.68 -36.39 19.10
CA PHE A 118 58.06 -36.42 20.56
C PHE A 118 57.29 -35.57 21.63
N LEU A 119 56.72 -36.15 22.71
CA LEU A 119 57.31 -36.65 24.00
C LEU A 119 57.81 -35.54 24.97
N PRO A 120 57.92 -35.73 26.32
CA PRO A 120 57.70 -36.95 27.15
C PRO A 120 56.92 -36.79 28.50
N SER A 121 56.68 -37.93 29.18
CA SER A 121 56.53 -38.14 30.65
C SER A 121 55.42 -37.44 31.47
N GLY A 122 54.88 -38.04 32.55
CA GLY A 122 55.07 -39.41 33.09
C GLY A 122 54.65 -39.51 34.58
N TYR A 123 54.56 -40.74 35.14
CA TYR A 123 54.94 -41.15 36.52
C TYR A 123 54.46 -42.59 36.87
N HIS A 124 55.10 -43.21 37.87
CA HIS A 124 54.87 -44.58 38.38
C HIS A 124 54.71 -44.50 39.93
N ALA A 125 54.55 -45.55 40.77
CA ALA A 125 54.68 -47.02 40.70
C ALA A 125 53.97 -47.63 41.97
N ASN A 126 53.88 -48.94 42.30
CA ASN A 126 54.19 -50.23 41.65
C ASN A 126 53.46 -51.39 42.41
N GLY A 127 53.45 -52.61 41.85
CA GLY A 127 53.48 -53.86 42.62
C GLY A 127 52.14 -54.56 42.99
N LEU A 128 52.13 -55.87 43.29
CA LEU A 128 53.19 -56.87 43.06
C LEU A 128 52.63 -58.31 43.07
N THR A 129 52.94 -59.11 42.04
CA THR A 129 53.16 -60.57 42.14
C THR A 129 54.03 -61.03 40.96
N LYS A 130 54.97 -61.94 41.21
CA LYS A 130 55.95 -62.46 40.23
C LYS A 130 56.14 -63.96 40.57
N ALA A 131 55.54 -64.89 39.82
CA ALA A 131 55.92 -65.36 38.48
C ALA A 131 57.23 -66.19 38.47
N VAL A 132 57.10 -67.48 38.16
CA VAL A 132 58.16 -68.45 37.81
C VAL A 132 57.60 -69.38 36.73
N GLY A 133 58.41 -69.79 35.75
CA GLY A 133 58.06 -70.85 34.76
C GLY A 133 57.80 -70.35 33.35
N SER A 134 58.86 -70.01 32.60
CA SER A 134 58.77 -69.63 31.18
C SER A 134 58.85 -70.83 30.23
N ALA A 135 58.00 -70.88 29.20
CA ALA A 135 58.27 -71.66 27.97
C ALA A 135 57.50 -71.11 26.74
N ALA A 136 58.18 -71.14 25.59
CA ALA A 136 57.67 -71.15 24.21
C ALA A 136 56.61 -70.11 23.72
N PHE A 137 57.09 -69.22 22.85
CA PHE A 137 56.45 -68.71 21.61
C PHE A 137 54.99 -69.10 21.29
N ASN A 138 54.16 -68.10 20.96
CA ASN A 138 53.84 -67.87 19.54
C ASN A 138 53.47 -66.39 19.23
N SER A 139 53.42 -66.03 17.96
CA SER A 139 53.26 -64.66 17.47
C SER A 139 51.79 -64.20 17.34
N GLY A 140 51.54 -62.91 17.59
CA GLY A 140 50.21 -62.29 17.45
C GLY A 140 50.30 -60.76 17.44
N LYS A 141 49.54 -60.09 16.56
CA LYS A 141 49.62 -58.63 16.35
C LYS A 141 49.04 -57.84 17.53
N PRO A 142 49.63 -56.68 17.90
CA PRO A 142 48.98 -55.75 18.82
C PRO A 142 47.71 -55.16 18.18
N GLY A 143 46.65 -54.99 18.98
CA GLY A 143 45.37 -54.41 18.54
C GLY A 143 44.17 -55.36 18.53
N ALA A 144 44.38 -56.68 18.64
CA ALA A 144 43.27 -57.62 18.83
C ALA A 144 42.67 -57.48 20.24
N ALA A 145 41.38 -57.11 20.33
CA ALA A 145 40.66 -57.07 21.60
C ALA A 145 40.68 -58.45 22.29
N LYS A 146 41.09 -58.49 23.57
CA LYS A 146 41.16 -59.74 24.34
C LYS A 146 39.75 -60.32 24.51
N LYS A 147 39.46 -61.43 23.80
CA LYS A 147 38.21 -62.18 23.95
C LYS A 147 38.12 -62.74 25.37
N LEU A 148 37.23 -62.17 26.18
CA LEU A 148 36.90 -62.71 27.50
C LEU A 148 36.02 -63.96 27.35
N VAL A 149 36.29 -64.98 28.16
CA VAL A 149 35.52 -66.22 28.19
C VAL A 149 34.88 -66.36 29.57
N ILE A 150 33.54 -66.34 29.60
CA ILE A 150 32.77 -66.51 30.84
C ILE A 150 32.89 -67.98 31.27
N ARG A 151 33.59 -68.23 32.39
CA ARG A 151 33.69 -69.57 32.97
C ARG A 151 32.30 -70.02 33.47
N ASN A 152 32.01 -71.32 33.35
CA ASN A 152 30.75 -71.96 33.72
C ASN A 152 29.49 -71.53 32.93
N PHE A 153 29.62 -70.83 31.80
CA PHE A 153 28.51 -70.57 30.87
C PHE A 153 28.14 -71.84 30.10
N LYS A 154 27.37 -72.75 30.74
CA LYS A 154 27.14 -74.12 30.25
C LYS A 154 26.21 -74.20 29.03
N GLU A 155 25.18 -73.36 28.96
CA GLU A 155 24.34 -73.15 27.78
C GLU A 155 23.99 -71.66 27.65
N LYS A 156 23.64 -71.22 26.43
CA LYS A 156 22.92 -69.96 26.26
C LYS A 156 21.48 -70.15 26.74
N PRO A 157 20.91 -69.23 27.54
CA PRO A 157 19.47 -69.17 27.74
C PRO A 157 18.78 -69.09 26.37
N LYS A 158 17.99 -70.11 26.04
CA LYS A 158 17.05 -70.09 24.92
C LYS A 158 15.74 -69.52 25.44
N LEU A 159 15.12 -68.62 24.67
CA LEU A 159 13.73 -68.24 24.93
C LEU A 159 12.82 -69.47 24.78
N PRO A 160 11.69 -69.54 25.49
CA PRO A 160 10.60 -70.45 25.14
C PRO A 160 10.21 -70.25 23.66
N GLU A 161 9.93 -71.33 22.94
CA GLU A 161 9.67 -71.25 21.49
C GLU A 161 8.44 -70.34 21.19
N ASN A 162 7.41 -70.41 22.02
CA ASN A 162 6.22 -69.55 21.93
C ASN A 162 6.47 -68.07 22.27
N TYR A 163 7.55 -67.71 22.97
CA TYR A 163 7.73 -66.37 23.54
C TYR A 163 7.58 -65.25 22.49
N SER A 164 8.04 -65.49 21.25
CA SER A 164 7.97 -64.48 20.20
C SER A 164 6.53 -64.19 19.72
N ASP A 165 5.66 -65.20 19.70
CA ASP A 165 4.28 -65.07 19.23
C ASP A 165 3.31 -64.73 20.39
N GLU A 166 3.58 -65.19 21.62
CA GLU A 166 2.89 -64.73 22.83
C GLU A 166 3.16 -63.23 23.10
N THR A 167 4.41 -62.78 22.97
CA THR A 167 4.77 -61.37 23.13
C THR A 167 4.20 -60.52 21.98
N TRP A 168 4.14 -61.05 20.74
CA TRP A 168 3.43 -60.39 19.66
C TRP A 168 1.92 -60.27 19.94
N GLN A 169 1.26 -61.34 20.41
CA GLN A 169 -0.17 -61.30 20.74
C GLN A 169 -0.48 -60.25 21.83
N LYS A 170 0.37 -60.15 22.85
CA LYS A 170 0.29 -59.09 23.88
C LYS A 170 0.35 -57.68 23.28
N LEU A 171 1.30 -57.45 22.37
CA LEU A 171 1.45 -56.16 21.67
C LEU A 171 0.28 -55.88 20.72
N LYS A 172 -0.20 -56.90 20.01
CA LYS A 172 -1.39 -56.81 19.14
C LYS A 172 -2.63 -56.39 19.93
N GLU A 173 -2.88 -57.02 21.08
CA GLU A 173 -4.00 -56.65 21.95
C GLU A 173 -3.89 -55.22 22.49
N ALA A 174 -2.67 -54.72 22.74
CA ALA A 174 -2.46 -53.32 23.13
C ALA A 174 -2.74 -52.34 21.98
N VAL A 175 -2.31 -52.67 20.75
CA VAL A 175 -2.60 -51.88 19.54
C VAL A 175 -4.10 -51.86 19.24
N GLU A 176 -4.76 -53.01 19.26
CA GLU A 176 -6.20 -53.13 19.07
C GLU A 176 -7.00 -52.42 20.19
N ALA A 177 -6.51 -52.44 21.43
CA ALA A 177 -7.13 -51.69 22.53
C ALA A 177 -7.07 -50.18 22.28
N ILE A 178 -5.89 -49.66 21.90
CA ILE A 178 -5.69 -48.23 21.56
C ILE A 178 -6.60 -47.80 20.40
N GLN A 179 -6.62 -48.57 19.32
CA GLN A 179 -7.38 -48.28 18.10
C GLN A 179 -8.90 -48.26 18.33
N ASN A 180 -9.39 -49.14 19.21
CA ASN A 180 -10.80 -49.15 19.61
C ASN A 180 -11.11 -48.16 20.76
N SER A 181 -10.16 -47.32 21.17
CA SER A 181 -10.28 -46.37 22.29
C SER A 181 -10.69 -47.02 23.62
N THR A 182 -10.15 -48.21 23.89
CA THR A 182 -10.37 -49.00 25.12
C THR A 182 -9.12 -49.06 25.99
N SER A 183 -9.30 -49.41 27.28
CA SER A 183 -8.21 -49.49 28.24
C SER A 183 -7.23 -50.64 27.94
N ILE A 184 -5.94 -50.31 27.83
CA ILE A 184 -4.86 -51.29 27.66
C ILE A 184 -4.74 -52.13 28.94
N LYS A 185 -4.63 -53.46 28.81
CA LYS A 185 -4.50 -54.41 29.94
C LYS A 185 -3.14 -54.41 30.64
N TYR A 186 -2.12 -53.87 29.97
CA TYR A 186 -0.69 -54.00 30.31
C TYR A 186 -0.05 -52.61 30.48
N ASN A 187 1.03 -52.54 31.24
CA ASN A 187 1.72 -51.26 31.46
C ASN A 187 2.53 -50.83 30.22
N LEU A 188 2.63 -49.52 29.96
CA LEU A 188 3.34 -48.98 28.78
C LEU A 188 4.83 -49.34 28.78
N GLU A 189 5.50 -49.25 29.93
CA GLU A 189 6.91 -49.66 30.10
C GLU A 189 7.11 -51.16 29.82
N GLU A 190 6.14 -51.99 30.23
CA GLU A 190 6.15 -53.44 30.04
C GLU A 190 5.94 -53.83 28.56
N LEU A 191 5.20 -53.02 27.81
CA LEU A 191 5.02 -53.15 26.37
C LEU A 191 6.24 -52.61 25.60
N TYR A 192 6.85 -51.52 26.06
CA TYR A 192 8.09 -50.98 25.50
C TYR A 192 9.24 -52.00 25.64
N GLN A 193 9.46 -52.55 26.84
CA GLN A 193 10.47 -53.60 27.05
C GLN A 193 10.16 -54.88 26.25
N ALA A 194 8.89 -55.21 26.02
CA ALA A 194 8.52 -56.31 25.13
C ALA A 194 9.00 -56.05 23.68
N VAL A 195 8.86 -54.82 23.16
CA VAL A 195 9.38 -54.43 21.84
C VAL A 195 10.91 -54.44 21.81
N GLU A 196 11.58 -53.90 22.83
CA GLU A 196 13.05 -53.88 22.93
C GLU A 196 13.66 -55.29 22.94
N ASN A 197 13.08 -56.20 23.72
CA ASN A 197 13.50 -57.60 23.75
C ASN A 197 13.29 -58.29 22.39
N LEU A 198 12.11 -58.19 21.78
CA LEU A 198 11.85 -58.76 20.44
C LEU A 198 12.80 -58.22 19.37
N CYS A 199 13.13 -56.92 19.42
CA CYS A 199 14.09 -56.31 18.50
C CYS A 199 15.52 -56.82 18.73
N SER A 200 15.94 -56.96 20.00
CA SER A 200 17.24 -57.53 20.37
C SER A 200 17.43 -58.97 19.87
N HIS A 201 16.34 -59.73 19.74
CA HIS A 201 16.34 -61.07 19.13
C HIS A 201 16.26 -61.07 17.58
N LYS A 202 16.46 -59.92 16.93
CA LYS A 202 16.42 -59.70 15.46
C LYS A 202 15.06 -59.93 14.79
N ILE A 203 13.96 -59.86 15.55
CA ILE A 203 12.60 -60.10 15.03
C ILE A 203 11.99 -58.81 14.43
N SER A 204 12.67 -57.65 14.53
CA SER A 204 12.20 -56.32 14.11
C SER A 204 11.53 -56.24 12.73
N ALA A 205 12.05 -56.95 11.72
CA ALA A 205 11.48 -56.96 10.37
C ALA A 205 10.10 -57.66 10.31
N LYS A 206 9.93 -58.77 11.05
CA LYS A 206 8.62 -59.44 11.24
C LYS A 206 7.69 -58.48 12.00
N LEU A 207 8.18 -57.90 13.10
CA LEU A 207 7.40 -57.04 14.01
C LEU A 207 6.85 -55.78 13.31
N TYR A 208 7.67 -55.06 12.54
CA TYR A 208 7.23 -53.89 11.76
C TYR A 208 6.15 -54.28 10.74
N LYS A 209 6.35 -55.37 9.99
CA LYS A 209 5.35 -55.84 9.01
C LYS A 209 4.04 -56.26 9.69
N GLN A 210 4.11 -56.92 10.85
CA GLN A 210 2.93 -57.29 11.63
C GLN A 210 2.18 -56.05 12.16
N LEU A 211 2.90 -55.05 12.68
CA LEU A 211 2.31 -53.78 13.11
C LEU A 211 1.61 -53.05 11.96
N ARG A 212 2.25 -52.96 10.78
CA ARG A 212 1.64 -52.34 9.58
C ARG A 212 0.32 -53.00 9.22
N VAL A 213 0.23 -54.34 9.25
CA VAL A 213 -1.01 -55.08 8.95
C VAL A 213 -2.13 -54.76 9.95
N VAL A 214 -1.85 -54.72 11.26
CA VAL A 214 -2.89 -54.39 12.27
C VAL A 214 -3.41 -52.96 12.10
N CYS A 215 -2.53 -51.98 11.85
CA CYS A 215 -2.94 -50.62 11.52
C CYS A 215 -3.72 -50.53 10.21
N GLU A 216 -3.25 -51.23 9.18
CA GLU A 216 -3.86 -51.26 7.85
C GLU A 216 -5.28 -51.82 7.87
N ASP A 217 -5.51 -52.95 8.55
CA ASP A 217 -6.82 -53.60 8.60
C ASP A 217 -7.82 -52.82 9.48
N HIS A 218 -7.36 -52.15 10.55
CA HIS A 218 -8.20 -51.21 11.29
C HIS A 218 -8.65 -50.02 10.42
N ILE A 219 -7.71 -49.38 9.69
CA ILE A 219 -8.03 -48.22 8.84
C ILE A 219 -8.95 -48.62 7.68
N LYS A 220 -8.78 -49.81 7.09
CA LYS A 220 -9.74 -50.37 6.12
C LYS A 220 -11.15 -50.47 6.71
N ALA A 221 -11.31 -50.93 7.95
CA ALA A 221 -12.63 -51.02 8.59
C ALA A 221 -13.30 -49.64 8.73
N GLN A 222 -12.51 -48.58 9.00
CA GLN A 222 -13.05 -47.22 9.14
C GLN A 222 -13.66 -46.64 7.85
N ILE A 223 -13.31 -47.12 6.65
CA ILE A 223 -13.78 -46.50 5.38
C ILE A 223 -15.31 -46.56 5.19
N HIS A 224 -15.94 -47.63 5.69
CA HIS A 224 -17.36 -47.92 5.43
C HIS A 224 -18.27 -46.80 5.95
N GLN A 225 -17.91 -46.23 7.09
CA GLN A 225 -18.67 -45.17 7.77
C GLN A 225 -18.76 -43.84 7.00
N PHE A 226 -17.95 -43.67 5.95
CA PHE A 226 -17.89 -42.47 5.10
C PHE A 226 -18.55 -42.70 3.72
N ARG A 227 -18.42 -43.92 3.18
CA ARG A 227 -19.02 -44.31 1.88
C ARG A 227 -20.55 -44.22 1.91
N GLU A 228 -21.17 -44.66 2.99
CA GLU A 228 -22.63 -44.73 3.15
C GLU A 228 -23.28 -43.38 3.54
N TYR A 229 -22.47 -42.33 3.80
CA TYR A 229 -22.99 -41.07 4.34
C TYR A 229 -23.90 -40.32 3.35
N PRO A 230 -25.21 -40.12 3.65
CA PRO A 230 -26.20 -39.69 2.68
C PRO A 230 -26.29 -38.16 2.52
N PHE A 231 -26.53 -37.74 1.27
CA PHE A 231 -26.85 -36.38 0.82
C PHE A 231 -25.86 -35.23 1.10
N VAL A 232 -25.85 -34.27 0.17
CA VAL A 232 -25.04 -33.03 0.20
C VAL A 232 -25.39 -32.14 1.40
N VAL A 233 -26.65 -32.18 1.86
CA VAL A 233 -27.17 -31.34 2.95
C VAL A 233 -26.41 -31.55 4.27
N PHE A 234 -25.83 -32.74 4.49
CA PHE A 234 -25.10 -33.07 5.72
C PHE A 234 -23.58 -32.97 5.59
N LEU A 235 -23.04 -32.28 4.57
CA LEU A 235 -21.60 -32.10 4.35
C LEU A 235 -20.85 -31.63 5.61
N VAL A 236 -21.39 -30.69 6.39
CA VAL A 236 -20.73 -30.19 7.61
C VAL A 236 -20.60 -31.28 8.69
N LEU A 237 -21.58 -32.18 8.80
CA LEU A 237 -21.51 -33.32 9.72
C LEU A 237 -20.55 -34.40 9.22
N PHE A 238 -20.49 -34.61 7.90
CA PHE A 238 -19.49 -35.47 7.25
C PHE A 238 -18.07 -34.97 7.53
N LEU A 239 -17.81 -33.65 7.36
CA LEU A 239 -16.52 -33.03 7.68
C LEU A 239 -16.13 -33.23 9.14
N LYS A 240 -17.05 -32.99 10.10
CA LYS A 240 -16.79 -33.24 11.53
C LYS A 240 -16.52 -34.72 11.84
N LYS A 241 -17.05 -35.65 11.04
CA LYS A 241 -16.78 -37.08 11.16
C LYS A 241 -15.39 -37.46 10.63
N ILE A 242 -14.96 -36.87 9.52
CA ILE A 242 -13.60 -37.02 8.96
C ILE A 242 -12.57 -36.45 9.94
N ASP A 243 -12.77 -35.21 10.41
CA ASP A 243 -11.92 -34.54 11.39
C ASP A 243 -11.77 -35.34 12.69
N LYS A 244 -12.87 -35.81 13.29
CA LYS A 244 -12.78 -36.67 14.48
C LYS A 244 -11.98 -37.95 14.22
N CYS A 245 -12.24 -38.64 13.09
CA CYS A 245 -11.51 -39.85 12.73
C CYS A 245 -10.01 -39.60 12.51
N TRP A 246 -9.65 -38.43 11.96
CA TRP A 246 -8.27 -37.99 11.81
C TRP A 246 -7.60 -37.72 13.15
N GLN A 247 -8.22 -36.89 14.00
CA GLN A 247 -7.67 -36.56 15.32
C GLN A 247 -7.49 -37.81 16.20
N ASP A 248 -8.44 -38.75 16.17
CA ASP A 248 -8.34 -39.99 16.92
C ASP A 248 -7.26 -40.90 16.36
N HIS A 249 -7.13 -41.05 15.03
CA HIS A 249 -6.02 -41.76 14.37
C HIS A 249 -4.66 -41.16 14.76
N CYS A 250 -4.50 -39.84 14.72
CA CYS A 250 -3.27 -39.17 15.15
C CYS A 250 -2.92 -39.45 16.62
N ARG A 251 -3.89 -39.36 17.55
CA ARG A 251 -3.70 -39.69 18.97
C ARG A 251 -3.27 -41.16 19.15
N GLN A 252 -3.92 -42.07 18.43
CA GLN A 252 -3.62 -43.50 18.47
C GLN A 252 -2.23 -43.81 17.91
N MET A 253 -1.84 -43.21 16.78
CA MET A 253 -0.51 -43.35 16.19
C MET A 253 0.59 -42.78 17.09
N ILE A 254 0.35 -41.69 17.83
CA ILE A 254 1.30 -41.18 18.83
C ILE A 254 1.54 -42.21 19.95
N MET A 255 0.48 -42.82 20.49
CA MET A 255 0.61 -43.85 21.54
C MET A 255 1.21 -45.17 21.04
N ILE A 256 0.91 -45.57 19.80
CA ILE A 256 1.52 -46.73 19.18
C ILE A 256 3.01 -46.47 18.92
N ARG A 257 3.40 -45.28 18.45
CA ARG A 257 4.81 -44.89 18.32
C ARG A 257 5.54 -44.82 19.66
N SER A 258 4.89 -44.47 20.78
CA SER A 258 5.56 -44.46 22.09
C SER A 258 5.83 -45.88 22.61
N ILE A 259 4.90 -46.82 22.44
CA ILE A 259 5.13 -48.24 22.77
C ILE A 259 6.23 -48.84 21.88
N PHE A 260 6.15 -48.59 20.56
CA PHE A 260 7.10 -49.13 19.59
C PHE A 260 8.34 -48.24 19.37
N LEU A 261 8.64 -47.32 20.28
CA LEU A 261 9.70 -46.31 20.14
C LEU A 261 11.09 -46.93 19.90
N PHE A 262 11.38 -48.07 20.52
CA PHE A 262 12.62 -48.81 20.28
C PHE A 262 12.71 -49.34 18.83
N LEU A 263 11.61 -49.87 18.29
CA LEU A 263 11.56 -50.37 16.90
C LEU A 263 11.78 -49.23 15.89
N ASP A 264 11.10 -48.10 16.11
CA ASP A 264 11.17 -46.90 15.26
C ASP A 264 12.60 -46.33 15.25
N ARG A 265 13.21 -46.12 16.43
CA ARG A 265 14.54 -45.50 16.56
C ARG A 265 15.73 -46.43 16.34
N THR A 266 15.55 -47.75 16.31
CA THR A 266 16.64 -48.70 16.02
C THR A 266 16.54 -49.34 14.65
N TYR A 267 15.43 -50.01 14.33
CA TYR A 267 15.30 -50.74 13.07
C TYR A 267 14.86 -49.84 11.93
N VAL A 268 13.78 -49.05 12.12
CA VAL A 268 13.22 -48.22 11.03
C VAL A 268 14.19 -47.10 10.66
N LEU A 269 14.73 -46.38 11.66
CA LEU A 269 15.73 -45.32 11.44
C LEU A 269 17.02 -45.80 10.73
N GLN A 270 17.36 -47.09 10.78
CA GLN A 270 18.50 -47.67 10.05
C GLN A 270 18.16 -48.11 8.62
N ASN A 271 16.87 -48.17 8.25
CA ASN A 271 16.39 -48.67 6.95
C ASN A 271 15.64 -47.56 6.22
N SER A 272 16.35 -46.69 5.50
CA SER A 272 15.80 -45.53 4.78
C SER A 272 14.74 -45.82 3.70
N MET A 273 14.46 -47.09 3.42
CA MET A 273 13.37 -47.56 2.54
C MET A 273 12.06 -47.87 3.30
N LEU A 274 12.05 -47.75 4.64
CA LEU A 274 10.88 -47.94 5.48
C LEU A 274 10.43 -46.58 6.06
N PRO A 275 9.14 -46.20 5.92
CA PRO A 275 8.60 -45.02 6.60
C PRO A 275 8.57 -45.21 8.12
N SER A 276 8.70 -44.13 8.90
CA SER A 276 8.55 -44.21 10.37
C SER A 276 7.17 -44.74 10.75
N ILE A 277 6.98 -45.18 12.00
CA ILE A 277 5.67 -45.62 12.47
C ILE A 277 4.61 -44.51 12.34
N TRP A 278 5.02 -43.24 12.39
CA TRP A 278 4.15 -42.09 12.10
C TRP A 278 3.82 -41.99 10.61
N ASP A 279 4.83 -41.97 9.74
CA ASP A 279 4.64 -41.77 8.30
C ASP A 279 3.89 -42.94 7.65
N MET A 280 4.08 -44.17 8.15
CA MET A 280 3.28 -45.34 7.83
C MET A 280 1.80 -45.13 8.19
N GLY A 281 1.52 -44.50 9.33
CA GLY A 281 0.16 -44.10 9.72
C GLY A 281 -0.45 -43.04 8.81
N LEU A 282 0.36 -42.08 8.32
CA LEU A 282 -0.06 -41.10 7.32
C LEU A 282 -0.36 -41.77 5.97
N GLU A 283 0.55 -42.63 5.49
CA GLU A 283 0.43 -43.39 4.24
C GLU A 283 -0.86 -44.21 4.20
N LEU A 284 -1.14 -44.98 5.25
CA LEU A 284 -2.34 -45.81 5.35
C LEU A 284 -3.63 -44.98 5.38
N PHE A 285 -3.66 -43.86 6.12
CA PHE A 285 -4.84 -42.99 6.16
C PHE A 285 -5.06 -42.25 4.83
N ARG A 286 -3.99 -41.76 4.19
CA ARG A 286 -4.02 -41.20 2.83
C ARG A 286 -4.62 -42.22 1.87
N PHE A 287 -4.08 -43.43 1.82
CA PHE A 287 -4.43 -44.44 0.82
C PHE A 287 -5.84 -45.01 1.02
N TYR A 288 -6.22 -45.36 2.26
CA TYR A 288 -7.48 -46.06 2.52
C TYR A 288 -8.66 -45.13 2.86
N ILE A 289 -8.46 -43.91 3.36
CA ILE A 289 -9.55 -42.99 3.68
C ILE A 289 -9.66 -41.88 2.63
N ILE A 290 -8.65 -41.02 2.50
CA ILE A 290 -8.79 -39.77 1.72
C ILE A 290 -8.60 -39.99 0.21
N SER A 291 -7.91 -41.06 -0.22
CA SER A 291 -7.77 -41.39 -1.66
C SER A 291 -8.99 -42.14 -2.24
N ASP A 292 -10.01 -42.47 -1.44
CA ASP A 292 -11.31 -42.89 -1.99
C ASP A 292 -11.98 -41.67 -2.63
N GLN A 293 -12.19 -41.71 -3.95
CA GLN A 293 -12.70 -40.56 -4.72
C GLN A 293 -14.00 -39.97 -4.17
N LYS A 294 -14.88 -40.77 -3.54
CA LYS A 294 -16.13 -40.28 -2.94
C LYS A 294 -15.90 -39.58 -1.62
N VAL A 295 -14.94 -40.05 -0.82
CA VAL A 295 -14.50 -39.40 0.42
C VAL A 295 -13.73 -38.11 0.09
N GLN A 296 -12.81 -38.16 -0.86
CA GLN A 296 -12.04 -37.02 -1.34
C GLN A 296 -12.97 -35.89 -1.81
N ASN A 297 -13.85 -36.16 -2.78
CA ASN A 297 -14.74 -35.13 -3.33
C ASN A 297 -15.65 -34.53 -2.24
N LYS A 298 -16.37 -35.35 -1.45
CA LYS A 298 -17.18 -34.82 -0.34
C LYS A 298 -16.37 -33.95 0.65
N THR A 299 -15.10 -34.28 0.88
CA THR A 299 -14.23 -33.48 1.78
C THR A 299 -13.86 -32.15 1.15
N ILE A 300 -13.38 -32.14 -0.10
CA ILE A 300 -13.01 -30.92 -0.83
C ILE A 300 -14.23 -30.03 -1.06
N ASP A 301 -15.31 -30.59 -1.61
CA ASP A 301 -16.55 -29.87 -1.93
C ASP A 301 -17.19 -29.28 -0.65
N GLY A 302 -17.11 -29.99 0.48
CA GLY A 302 -17.57 -29.51 1.78
C GLY A 302 -16.71 -28.37 2.36
N ILE A 303 -15.39 -28.44 2.21
CA ILE A 303 -14.47 -27.37 2.65
C ILE A 303 -14.73 -26.10 1.81
N LEU A 304 -14.85 -26.24 0.49
CA LEU A 304 -15.13 -25.13 -0.42
C LEU A 304 -16.48 -24.46 -0.08
N LEU A 305 -17.52 -25.26 0.17
CA LEU A 305 -18.84 -24.77 0.59
C LEU A 305 -18.79 -23.97 1.91
N LEU A 306 -17.96 -24.36 2.88
CA LEU A 306 -17.77 -23.56 4.10
C LEU A 306 -17.08 -22.22 3.82
N ILE A 307 -16.09 -22.19 2.94
CA ILE A 307 -15.38 -20.95 2.57
C ILE A 307 -16.29 -20.00 1.76
N GLU A 308 -17.13 -20.53 0.87
CA GLU A 308 -18.13 -19.76 0.11
C GLU A 308 -19.19 -19.13 1.04
N ARG A 309 -19.63 -19.87 2.06
CA ARG A 309 -20.53 -19.37 3.11
C ARG A 309 -19.89 -18.27 3.95
N GLU A 310 -18.62 -18.41 4.34
CA GLU A 310 -17.91 -17.34 5.06
C GLU A 310 -17.71 -16.09 4.18
N ARG A 311 -17.40 -16.25 2.90
CA ARG A 311 -17.39 -15.15 1.91
C ARG A 311 -18.76 -14.49 1.76
N SER A 312 -19.84 -15.21 2.04
CA SER A 312 -21.22 -14.69 2.06
C SER A 312 -21.62 -14.07 3.42
N GLY A 313 -20.76 -14.15 4.44
CA GLY A 313 -20.99 -13.60 5.78
C GLY A 313 -21.61 -14.57 6.80
N GLU A 314 -21.76 -15.86 6.47
CA GLU A 314 -22.14 -16.87 7.47
C GLU A 314 -20.98 -17.14 8.44
N ALA A 315 -21.30 -17.32 9.73
CA ALA A 315 -20.33 -17.76 10.72
C ALA A 315 -20.04 -19.26 10.57
N ILE A 316 -18.76 -19.62 10.40
CA ILE A 316 -18.33 -21.01 10.19
C ILE A 316 -17.36 -21.50 11.28
N ASP A 317 -17.19 -22.82 11.35
CA ASP A 317 -16.23 -23.47 12.25
C ASP A 317 -14.81 -23.37 11.67
N ARG A 318 -14.16 -22.24 11.94
CA ARG A 318 -12.76 -21.98 11.54
C ARG A 318 -11.76 -23.02 12.09
N SER A 319 -12.07 -23.65 13.23
CA SER A 319 -11.19 -24.66 13.83
C SER A 319 -11.26 -26.00 13.09
N LEU A 320 -12.47 -26.41 12.67
CA LEU A 320 -12.68 -27.54 11.77
C LEU A 320 -11.96 -27.35 10.43
N LEU A 321 -12.08 -26.16 9.82
CA LEU A 321 -11.37 -25.88 8.56
C LEU A 321 -9.85 -25.97 8.72
N ARG A 322 -9.28 -25.35 9.78
CA ARG A 322 -7.84 -25.46 10.05
C ARG A 322 -7.41 -26.92 10.20
N SER A 323 -8.11 -27.72 11.02
CA SER A 323 -7.71 -29.10 11.25
C SER A 323 -7.78 -29.97 9.99
N LEU A 324 -8.81 -29.79 9.15
CA LEU A 324 -8.95 -30.52 7.88
C LEU A 324 -7.94 -30.07 6.83
N LEU A 325 -7.60 -28.79 6.75
CA LEU A 325 -6.61 -28.28 5.80
C LEU A 325 -5.19 -28.65 6.23
N THR A 326 -4.88 -28.64 7.53
CA THR A 326 -3.66 -29.25 8.08
C THR A 326 -3.59 -30.74 7.76
N MET A 327 -4.68 -31.52 7.94
CA MET A 327 -4.74 -32.93 7.51
C MET A 327 -4.38 -33.09 6.02
N LEU A 328 -4.92 -32.27 5.12
CA LEU A 328 -4.59 -32.36 3.69
C LEU A 328 -3.12 -32.00 3.39
N SER A 329 -2.51 -31.14 4.21
CA SER A 329 -1.07 -30.80 4.11
C SER A 329 -0.19 -31.91 4.67
N ASP A 330 -0.48 -32.43 5.87
CA ASP A 330 0.20 -33.58 6.51
C ASP A 330 0.18 -34.83 5.60
N LEU A 331 -0.97 -35.10 4.96
CA LEU A 331 -1.15 -36.21 4.01
C LEU A 331 -0.57 -35.93 2.62
N GLN A 332 0.04 -34.75 2.39
CA GLN A 332 0.69 -34.34 1.14
C GLN A 332 -0.23 -34.39 -0.09
N ILE A 333 -1.44 -33.85 0.05
CA ILE A 333 -2.50 -33.80 -0.99
C ILE A 333 -3.17 -32.43 -1.14
N TYR A 334 -2.86 -31.47 -0.27
CA TYR A 334 -3.40 -30.10 -0.29
C TYR A 334 -3.26 -29.45 -1.68
N GLN A 335 -2.05 -29.45 -2.25
CA GLN A 335 -1.75 -28.84 -3.54
C GLN A 335 -2.60 -29.44 -4.67
N ASP A 336 -2.48 -30.76 -4.87
CA ASP A 336 -3.08 -31.47 -6.00
C ASP A 336 -4.62 -31.58 -5.91
N SER A 337 -5.16 -31.72 -4.69
CA SER A 337 -6.58 -32.08 -4.48
C SER A 337 -7.46 -30.93 -4.02
N PHE A 338 -6.90 -29.92 -3.33
CA PHE A 338 -7.62 -28.77 -2.81
C PHE A 338 -7.25 -27.47 -3.52
N GLU A 339 -5.98 -27.08 -3.56
CA GLU A 339 -5.60 -25.71 -3.93
C GLU A 339 -6.00 -25.34 -5.36
N GLN A 340 -5.80 -26.23 -6.34
CA GLN A 340 -6.23 -25.95 -7.71
C GLN A 340 -7.75 -25.67 -7.78
N ARG A 341 -8.59 -26.53 -7.19
CA ARG A 341 -10.05 -26.33 -7.18
C ARG A 341 -10.46 -25.10 -6.38
N PHE A 342 -9.79 -24.82 -5.27
CA PHE A 342 -10.02 -23.62 -4.47
C PHE A 342 -9.74 -22.34 -5.27
N LEU A 343 -8.66 -22.30 -6.03
CA LEU A 343 -8.33 -21.17 -6.90
C LEU A 343 -9.29 -21.06 -8.08
N GLU A 344 -9.69 -22.16 -8.71
CA GLU A 344 -10.69 -22.18 -9.80
C GLU A 344 -12.07 -21.65 -9.34
N GLU A 345 -12.59 -22.15 -8.22
CA GLU A 345 -13.85 -21.70 -7.62
C GLU A 345 -13.78 -20.24 -7.16
N THR A 346 -12.66 -19.84 -6.54
CA THR A 346 -12.41 -18.44 -6.15
C THR A 346 -12.36 -17.50 -7.36
N ASN A 347 -11.76 -17.95 -8.46
CA ASN A 347 -11.69 -17.21 -9.72
C ASN A 347 -13.10 -16.99 -10.30
N ARG A 348 -13.94 -18.04 -10.33
CA ARG A 348 -15.34 -17.94 -10.78
C ARG A 348 -16.17 -17.00 -9.91
N LEU A 349 -16.04 -17.12 -8.58
CA LEU A 349 -16.77 -16.30 -7.61
C LEU A 349 -16.44 -14.81 -7.78
N TYR A 350 -15.15 -14.45 -7.74
CA TYR A 350 -14.77 -13.03 -7.82
C TYR A 350 -14.93 -12.44 -9.24
N ALA A 351 -14.89 -13.24 -10.31
CA ALA A 351 -15.26 -12.77 -11.65
C ALA A 351 -16.74 -12.32 -11.71
N ALA A 352 -17.65 -13.12 -11.14
CA ALA A 352 -19.07 -12.79 -11.07
C ALA A 352 -19.34 -11.63 -10.09
N GLU A 353 -18.67 -11.60 -8.94
CA GLU A 353 -18.82 -10.54 -7.94
C GLU A 353 -18.34 -9.18 -8.47
N GLY A 354 -17.19 -9.12 -9.17
CA GLY A 354 -16.68 -7.90 -9.79
C GLY A 354 -17.63 -7.35 -10.87
N GLN A 355 -18.04 -8.20 -11.83
CA GLN A 355 -18.98 -7.80 -12.89
C GLN A 355 -20.30 -7.26 -12.35
N ARG A 356 -20.84 -7.91 -11.30
CA ARG A 356 -22.10 -7.52 -10.66
C ARG A 356 -21.98 -6.21 -9.88
N LEU A 357 -20.98 -6.09 -9.01
CA LEU A 357 -20.83 -4.91 -8.14
C LEU A 357 -20.39 -3.65 -8.90
N MET A 358 -19.68 -3.77 -10.02
CA MET A 358 -19.35 -2.65 -10.90
C MET A 358 -20.61 -2.02 -11.56
N GLN A 359 -21.66 -2.82 -11.75
CA GLN A 359 -22.97 -2.36 -12.22
C GLN A 359 -23.83 -1.84 -11.06
N GLU A 360 -23.94 -2.60 -9.97
CA GLU A 360 -24.82 -2.28 -8.83
C GLU A 360 -24.38 -1.08 -7.97
N ARG A 361 -23.09 -0.79 -7.85
CA ARG A 361 -22.56 0.19 -6.89
C ARG A 361 -21.74 1.31 -7.52
N GLU A 362 -21.58 2.39 -6.78
CA GLU A 362 -20.67 3.46 -7.15
C GLU A 362 -19.20 3.14 -6.81
N VAL A 363 -18.28 3.78 -7.54
CA VAL A 363 -16.84 3.50 -7.46
C VAL A 363 -16.25 3.63 -6.04
N PRO A 364 -16.61 4.63 -5.19
CA PRO A 364 -16.19 4.67 -3.79
C PRO A 364 -16.51 3.37 -3.01
N GLU A 365 -17.75 2.89 -3.13
CA GLU A 365 -18.24 1.70 -2.42
C GLU A 365 -17.62 0.42 -2.99
N TYR A 366 -17.41 0.38 -4.31
CA TYR A 366 -16.73 -0.72 -4.98
C TYR A 366 -15.29 -0.86 -4.47
N LEU A 367 -14.52 0.23 -4.44
CA LEU A 367 -13.12 0.21 -3.97
C LEU A 367 -13.00 -0.21 -2.50
N HIS A 368 -13.89 0.28 -1.62
CA HIS A 368 -13.97 -0.16 -0.23
C HIS A 368 -14.30 -1.65 -0.12
N HIS A 369 -15.22 -2.16 -0.95
CA HIS A 369 -15.57 -3.58 -0.99
C HIS A 369 -14.39 -4.44 -1.46
N VAL A 370 -13.65 -4.02 -2.48
CA VAL A 370 -12.44 -4.74 -2.94
C VAL A 370 -11.37 -4.77 -1.84
N ASN A 371 -11.12 -3.65 -1.15
CA ASN A 371 -10.16 -3.63 -0.04
C ASN A 371 -10.58 -4.59 1.08
N LYS A 372 -11.86 -4.57 1.48
CA LYS A 372 -12.43 -5.51 2.44
C LYS A 372 -12.25 -6.97 2.02
N ARG A 373 -12.43 -7.31 0.73
CA ARG A 373 -12.17 -8.67 0.22
C ARG A 373 -10.69 -9.05 0.31
N LEU A 374 -9.76 -8.14 0.00
CA LEU A 374 -8.32 -8.41 0.13
C LEU A 374 -7.89 -8.61 1.59
N GLU A 375 -8.50 -7.88 2.53
CA GLU A 375 -8.30 -8.05 3.98
C GLU A 375 -8.88 -9.38 4.49
N GLU A 376 -10.11 -9.73 4.09
CA GLU A 376 -10.72 -11.03 4.43
C GLU A 376 -9.92 -12.23 3.91
N GLU A 377 -9.46 -12.21 2.66
CA GLU A 377 -8.67 -13.33 2.11
C GLU A 377 -7.29 -13.44 2.77
N ALA A 378 -6.69 -12.32 3.20
CA ALA A 378 -5.46 -12.34 3.99
C ALA A 378 -5.69 -12.92 5.40
N ASP A 379 -6.81 -12.60 6.05
CA ASP A 379 -7.22 -13.23 7.32
C ASP A 379 -7.50 -14.74 7.16
N ARG A 380 -8.15 -15.17 6.07
CA ARG A 380 -8.38 -16.59 5.74
C ARG A 380 -7.08 -17.38 5.62
N VAL A 381 -6.04 -16.79 5.01
CA VAL A 381 -4.69 -17.37 4.96
C VAL A 381 -4.11 -17.56 6.35
N ILE A 382 -4.10 -16.52 7.18
CA ILE A 382 -3.55 -16.60 8.55
C ILE A 382 -4.38 -17.55 9.43
N THR A 383 -5.68 -17.67 9.15
CA THR A 383 -6.62 -18.46 9.95
C THR A 383 -6.60 -19.95 9.61
N TYR A 384 -6.65 -20.38 8.34
CA TYR A 384 -6.81 -21.81 8.02
C TYR A 384 -6.22 -22.31 6.69
N LEU A 385 -5.83 -21.47 5.73
CA LEU A 385 -5.20 -21.95 4.48
C LEU A 385 -3.69 -22.20 4.68
N ASP A 386 -3.05 -22.85 3.70
CA ASP A 386 -1.59 -22.98 3.69
C ASP A 386 -0.94 -21.65 3.24
N GLN A 387 0.24 -21.36 3.77
CA GLN A 387 0.98 -20.13 3.48
C GLN A 387 1.43 -20.05 2.00
N SER A 388 1.59 -21.18 1.32
CA SER A 388 1.84 -21.25 -0.13
C SER A 388 0.73 -20.56 -0.94
N THR A 389 -0.53 -20.75 -0.55
CA THR A 389 -1.72 -20.29 -1.26
C THR A 389 -1.93 -18.78 -1.26
N GLN A 390 -1.30 -18.04 -0.33
CA GLN A 390 -1.49 -16.57 -0.23
C GLN A 390 -1.23 -15.85 -1.56
N LYS A 391 -0.14 -16.21 -2.24
CA LYS A 391 0.30 -15.52 -3.46
C LYS A 391 -0.63 -15.77 -4.65
N PRO A 392 -0.99 -17.02 -5.03
CA PRO A 392 -1.96 -17.25 -6.12
C PRO A 392 -3.37 -16.79 -5.76
N LEU A 393 -3.78 -16.88 -4.48
CA LEU A 393 -5.09 -16.39 -4.02
C LEU A 393 -5.22 -14.88 -4.21
N ILE A 394 -4.34 -14.08 -3.59
CA ILE A 394 -4.42 -12.62 -3.66
C ILE A 394 -4.26 -12.13 -5.10
N ALA A 395 -3.36 -12.73 -5.90
CA ALA A 395 -3.23 -12.40 -7.32
C ALA A 395 -4.51 -12.71 -8.13
N THR A 396 -5.28 -13.74 -7.75
CA THR A 396 -6.56 -14.07 -8.39
C THR A 396 -7.64 -13.04 -8.04
N VAL A 397 -7.70 -12.60 -6.77
CA VAL A 397 -8.65 -11.57 -6.31
C VAL A 397 -8.33 -10.21 -6.94
N GLU A 398 -7.06 -9.80 -6.92
CA GLU A 398 -6.60 -8.55 -7.56
C GLU A 398 -6.82 -8.57 -9.07
N LYS A 399 -6.65 -9.73 -9.74
CA LYS A 399 -7.00 -9.87 -11.15
C LYS A 399 -8.49 -9.65 -11.39
N GLN A 400 -9.37 -10.37 -10.70
CA GLN A 400 -10.81 -10.38 -11.01
C GLN A 400 -11.55 -9.13 -10.53
N LEU A 401 -11.18 -8.57 -9.36
CA LEU A 401 -11.86 -7.40 -8.80
C LEU A 401 -11.27 -6.07 -9.27
N LEU A 402 -10.01 -6.02 -9.73
CA LEU A 402 -9.39 -4.78 -10.21
C LEU A 402 -8.93 -4.92 -11.67
N GLY A 403 -8.15 -5.94 -12.01
CA GLY A 403 -7.53 -6.13 -13.32
C GLY A 403 -8.49 -6.09 -14.50
N GLU A 404 -9.55 -6.91 -14.47
CA GLU A 404 -10.55 -6.97 -15.55
C GLU A 404 -11.46 -5.70 -15.60
N HIS A 405 -11.40 -4.83 -14.59
CA HIS A 405 -12.30 -3.67 -14.42
C HIS A 405 -11.59 -2.31 -14.35
N LEU A 406 -10.26 -2.23 -14.53
CA LEU A 406 -9.46 -1.00 -14.38
C LEU A 406 -10.06 0.18 -15.17
N THR A 407 -10.24 0.00 -16.48
CA THR A 407 -10.72 1.06 -17.38
C THR A 407 -12.16 1.46 -17.09
N ALA A 408 -13.04 0.49 -16.81
CA ALA A 408 -14.44 0.76 -16.47
C ALA A 408 -14.57 1.57 -15.16
N THR A 409 -13.76 1.24 -14.15
CA THR A 409 -13.72 1.95 -12.86
C THR A 409 -13.30 3.41 -13.05
N LEU A 410 -12.25 3.66 -13.85
CA LEU A 410 -11.77 5.02 -14.13
C LEU A 410 -12.78 5.83 -14.97
N GLN A 411 -13.37 5.21 -16.00
CA GLN A 411 -14.37 5.84 -16.86
C GLN A 411 -15.67 6.19 -16.12
N LYS A 412 -16.13 5.33 -15.19
CA LYS A 412 -17.33 5.57 -14.38
C LYS A 412 -17.11 6.63 -13.31
N GLY A 413 -16.01 6.54 -12.55
CA GLY A 413 -15.88 7.27 -11.27
C GLY A 413 -14.76 8.29 -11.14
N LEU A 414 -13.69 8.26 -11.95
CA LEU A 414 -12.50 9.08 -11.65
C LEU A 414 -12.82 10.59 -11.67
N ASN A 415 -13.56 11.06 -12.68
CA ASN A 415 -13.91 12.47 -12.80
C ASN A 415 -14.68 12.95 -11.56
N HIS A 416 -15.72 12.20 -11.14
CA HIS A 416 -16.51 12.51 -9.94
C HIS A 416 -15.66 12.57 -8.66
N LEU A 417 -14.76 11.59 -8.46
CA LEU A 417 -13.83 11.57 -7.32
C LEU A 417 -12.91 12.80 -7.30
N LEU A 418 -12.45 13.24 -8.47
CA LEU A 418 -11.58 14.40 -8.62
C LEU A 418 -12.36 15.71 -8.48
N ASP A 419 -13.55 15.84 -9.07
CA ASP A 419 -14.41 17.02 -8.98
C ASP A 419 -14.84 17.28 -7.53
N GLU A 420 -15.37 16.27 -6.82
CA GLU A 420 -15.74 16.34 -5.40
C GLU A 420 -14.54 16.39 -4.43
N ASN A 421 -13.30 16.25 -4.91
CA ASN A 421 -12.08 16.25 -4.08
C ASN A 421 -12.06 15.14 -3.01
N ARG A 422 -12.44 13.92 -3.39
CA ARG A 422 -12.60 12.74 -2.51
C ARG A 422 -11.25 12.12 -2.11
N ILE A 423 -10.45 12.85 -1.34
CA ILE A 423 -9.05 12.49 -0.97
C ILE A 423 -8.90 11.05 -0.46
N GLN A 424 -9.81 10.57 0.39
CA GLN A 424 -9.77 9.21 0.94
C GLN A 424 -9.96 8.14 -0.15
N ASP A 425 -11.01 8.28 -0.96
CA ASP A 425 -11.32 7.37 -2.08
C ASP A 425 -10.23 7.39 -3.16
N LEU A 426 -9.66 8.57 -3.46
CA LEU A 426 -8.53 8.72 -4.41
C LEU A 426 -7.25 8.06 -3.91
N SER A 427 -6.97 8.14 -2.61
CA SER A 427 -5.84 7.45 -1.97
C SER A 427 -6.00 5.94 -2.05
N LEU A 428 -7.21 5.43 -1.75
CA LEU A 428 -7.55 4.01 -1.85
C LEU A 428 -7.46 3.51 -3.29
N LEU A 429 -7.99 4.27 -4.26
CA LEU A 429 -7.89 3.98 -5.69
C LEU A 429 -6.42 3.82 -6.10
N TYR A 430 -5.55 4.77 -5.75
CA TYR A 430 -4.12 4.70 -6.09
C TYR A 430 -3.42 3.49 -5.46
N GLN A 431 -3.71 3.16 -4.19
CA GLN A 431 -3.15 1.99 -3.52
C GLN A 431 -3.59 0.68 -4.18
N LEU A 432 -4.87 0.54 -4.53
CA LEU A 432 -5.40 -0.64 -5.21
C LEU A 432 -4.86 -0.76 -6.64
N PHE A 433 -4.84 0.32 -7.41
CA PHE A 433 -4.32 0.35 -8.78
C PHE A 433 -2.79 0.16 -8.86
N SER A 434 -2.07 0.35 -7.75
CA SER A 434 -0.63 0.06 -7.64
C SER A 434 -0.31 -1.43 -7.52
N ARG A 435 -1.26 -2.27 -7.08
CA ARG A 435 -1.09 -3.74 -7.03
C ARG A 435 -1.15 -4.38 -8.41
N VAL A 436 -1.96 -3.83 -9.32
CA VAL A 436 -2.26 -4.43 -10.63
C VAL A 436 -1.29 -3.98 -11.71
N ARG A 437 -0.80 -4.93 -12.51
CA ARG A 437 0.02 -4.66 -13.70
C ARG A 437 -0.72 -3.73 -14.67
N GLY A 438 -0.23 -2.50 -14.81
CA GLY A 438 -0.78 -1.47 -15.70
C GLY A 438 -1.79 -0.52 -15.05
N GLY A 439 -2.28 -0.79 -13.82
CA GLY A 439 -3.26 0.06 -13.15
C GLY A 439 -2.78 1.50 -12.98
N VAL A 440 -1.55 1.70 -12.47
CA VAL A 440 -0.91 3.02 -12.35
C VAL A 440 -0.80 3.75 -13.71
N GLN A 441 -0.59 3.02 -14.81
CA GLN A 441 -0.45 3.61 -16.15
C GLN A 441 -1.82 4.05 -16.71
N ALA A 442 -2.87 3.25 -16.51
CA ALA A 442 -4.24 3.62 -16.88
C ALA A 442 -4.73 4.83 -16.07
N LEU A 443 -4.48 4.84 -14.76
CA LEU A 443 -4.78 5.98 -13.89
C LEU A 443 -4.02 7.25 -14.33
N LEU A 444 -2.73 7.13 -14.66
CA LEU A 444 -1.93 8.25 -15.16
C LEU A 444 -2.47 8.83 -16.47
N GLN A 445 -2.95 7.99 -17.39
CA GLN A 445 -3.60 8.44 -18.63
C GLN A 445 -4.89 9.23 -18.34
N HIS A 446 -5.83 8.63 -17.59
CA HIS A 446 -7.10 9.30 -17.27
C HIS A 446 -6.89 10.58 -16.43
N TRP A 447 -5.87 10.64 -15.59
CA TRP A 447 -5.43 11.84 -14.87
C TRP A 447 -4.96 12.96 -15.81
N ILE A 448 -4.14 12.65 -16.81
CA ILE A 448 -3.70 13.60 -17.85
C ILE A 448 -4.90 14.11 -18.64
N GLU A 449 -5.81 13.21 -19.05
CA GLU A 449 -7.01 13.54 -19.80
C GLU A 449 -7.96 14.45 -19.00
N TYR A 450 -8.21 14.13 -17.72
CA TYR A 450 -8.98 14.98 -16.81
C TYR A 450 -8.36 16.37 -16.65
N ILE A 451 -7.05 16.48 -16.37
CA ILE A 451 -6.40 17.80 -16.21
C ILE A 451 -6.49 18.61 -17.52
N LYS A 452 -6.21 17.98 -18.67
CA LYS A 452 -6.30 18.64 -19.97
C LYS A 452 -7.75 19.01 -20.32
N ALA A 453 -8.75 18.27 -19.86
CA ALA A 453 -10.17 18.58 -20.06
C ALA A 453 -10.64 19.72 -19.13
N PHE A 454 -10.57 19.55 -17.81
CA PHE A 454 -11.03 20.53 -16.82
C PHE A 454 -10.32 21.87 -17.01
N GLY A 455 -9.00 21.87 -17.14
CA GLY A 455 -8.20 23.07 -17.39
C GLY A 455 -8.54 23.80 -18.69
N SER A 456 -8.97 23.07 -19.73
CA SER A 456 -9.47 23.69 -20.97
C SER A 456 -10.76 24.48 -20.73
N THR A 457 -11.64 24.04 -19.83
CA THR A 457 -12.88 24.78 -19.51
C THR A 457 -12.61 26.11 -18.81
N ILE A 458 -11.52 26.20 -18.03
CA ILE A 458 -11.08 27.43 -17.36
C ILE A 458 -10.57 28.43 -18.40
N VAL A 459 -9.68 28.01 -19.31
CA VAL A 459 -8.97 28.97 -20.18
C VAL A 459 -9.68 29.31 -21.48
N ILE A 460 -10.58 28.47 -22.00
CA ILE A 460 -11.18 28.68 -23.33
C ILE A 460 -12.34 29.69 -23.31
N ASN A 461 -13.24 29.67 -22.30
CA ASN A 461 -14.42 30.55 -22.30
C ASN A 461 -14.02 32.02 -22.00
N PRO A 462 -14.26 32.98 -22.92
CA PRO A 462 -13.98 34.40 -22.68
C PRO A 462 -14.78 35.03 -21.53
N GLU A 463 -15.94 34.48 -21.17
CA GLU A 463 -16.75 34.97 -20.04
C GLU A 463 -16.04 34.79 -18.70
N LYS A 464 -15.19 33.74 -18.60
CA LYS A 464 -14.34 33.46 -17.44
C LYS A 464 -13.07 34.31 -17.37
N ASP A 465 -12.78 35.20 -18.33
CA ASP A 465 -11.55 36.03 -18.34
C ASP A 465 -11.31 36.81 -17.03
N LYS A 466 -12.37 37.09 -16.25
CA LYS A 466 -12.27 37.78 -14.94
C LYS A 466 -11.77 36.88 -13.81
N THR A 467 -12.15 35.61 -13.80
CA THR A 467 -11.86 34.64 -12.73
C THR A 467 -10.73 33.68 -13.09
N MET A 468 -10.41 33.53 -14.37
CA MET A 468 -9.45 32.59 -14.95
C MET A 468 -8.17 32.39 -14.15
N VAL A 469 -7.48 33.46 -13.76
CA VAL A 469 -6.19 33.33 -13.06
C VAL A 469 -6.36 32.78 -11.65
N GLN A 470 -7.46 33.12 -10.96
CA GLN A 470 -7.79 32.53 -9.67
C GLN A 470 -8.18 31.06 -9.83
N GLU A 471 -9.07 30.74 -10.78
CA GLU A 471 -9.47 29.35 -11.06
C GLU A 471 -8.27 28.46 -11.44
N LEU A 472 -7.26 28.99 -12.16
CA LEU A 472 -6.01 28.27 -12.47
C LEU A 472 -5.13 28.03 -11.23
N LEU A 473 -5.06 28.99 -10.30
CA LEU A 473 -4.30 28.86 -9.06
C LEU A 473 -4.97 27.83 -8.12
N ASP A 474 -6.28 27.96 -7.92
CA ASP A 474 -7.07 27.08 -7.07
C ASP A 474 -7.07 25.63 -7.62
N PHE A 475 -7.17 25.48 -8.95
CA PHE A 475 -7.06 24.17 -9.61
C PHE A 475 -5.65 23.58 -9.48
N LYS A 476 -4.59 24.39 -9.58
CA LYS A 476 -3.20 23.94 -9.37
C LYS A 476 -2.97 23.48 -7.93
N ASP A 477 -3.44 24.23 -6.95
CA ASP A 477 -3.37 23.87 -5.52
C ASP A 477 -4.10 22.54 -5.25
N LYS A 478 -5.32 22.37 -5.77
CA LYS A 478 -6.10 21.14 -5.67
C LYS A 478 -5.36 19.94 -6.30
N VAL A 479 -4.82 20.12 -7.50
CA VAL A 479 -4.09 19.08 -8.23
C VAL A 479 -2.80 18.70 -7.50
N ASP A 480 -2.03 19.66 -6.99
CA ASP A 480 -0.81 19.40 -6.22
C ASP A 480 -1.11 18.64 -4.92
N HIS A 481 -2.17 19.03 -4.20
CA HIS A 481 -2.58 18.36 -2.96
C HIS A 481 -2.99 16.88 -3.19
N ILE A 482 -3.66 16.58 -4.31
CA ILE A 482 -4.00 15.20 -4.69
C ILE A 482 -2.72 14.40 -5.02
N ILE A 483 -1.72 14.99 -5.70
CA ILE A 483 -0.44 14.30 -5.95
C ILE A 483 0.35 14.05 -4.65
N ASP A 484 0.36 15.05 -3.76
CA ASP A 484 1.05 15.01 -2.46
C ASP A 484 0.49 13.90 -1.55
N VAL A 485 -0.84 13.92 -1.33
CA VAL A 485 -1.51 13.04 -0.37
C VAL A 485 -1.95 11.70 -1.00
N CYS A 486 -2.68 11.74 -2.13
CA CYS A 486 -3.30 10.54 -2.69
C CYS A 486 -2.31 9.69 -3.47
N PHE A 487 -1.41 10.33 -4.24
CA PHE A 487 -0.45 9.65 -5.12
C PHE A 487 0.96 9.59 -4.54
N LEU A 488 1.12 9.89 -3.24
CA LEU A 488 2.37 9.74 -2.47
C LEU A 488 3.59 10.40 -3.13
N LYS A 489 3.43 11.60 -3.69
CA LYS A 489 4.47 12.35 -4.43
C LYS A 489 5.07 11.60 -5.62
N ASN A 490 4.31 10.72 -6.29
CA ASN A 490 4.82 9.97 -7.44
C ASN A 490 5.22 10.91 -8.59
N GLU A 491 6.52 11.00 -8.87
CA GLU A 491 7.13 11.83 -9.90
C GLU A 491 6.51 11.66 -11.30
N LYS A 492 5.92 10.50 -11.62
CA LYS A 492 5.20 10.33 -12.89
C LYS A 492 3.97 11.23 -12.98
N PHE A 493 3.21 11.34 -11.88
CA PHE A 493 2.04 12.22 -11.79
C PHE A 493 2.44 13.70 -11.73
N VAL A 494 3.55 14.03 -11.04
CA VAL A 494 4.14 15.38 -11.03
C VAL A 494 4.51 15.83 -12.44
N ASN A 495 5.20 14.99 -13.21
CA ASN A 495 5.67 15.37 -14.55
C ASN A 495 4.54 15.34 -15.60
N ALA A 496 3.62 14.37 -15.51
CA ALA A 496 2.39 14.36 -16.28
C ALA A 496 1.51 15.60 -16.05
N MET A 497 1.42 16.09 -14.80
CA MET A 497 0.72 17.32 -14.46
C MET A 497 1.38 18.55 -15.09
N LYS A 498 2.72 18.67 -15.05
CA LYS A 498 3.46 19.78 -15.69
C LYS A 498 3.14 19.84 -17.19
N GLU A 499 3.28 18.71 -17.89
CA GLU A 499 2.97 18.59 -19.32
C GLU A 499 1.49 18.91 -19.61
N ALA A 500 0.58 18.46 -18.76
CA ALA A 500 -0.85 18.71 -18.90
C ALA A 500 -1.21 20.19 -18.75
N PHE A 501 -0.66 20.88 -17.74
CA PHE A 501 -0.85 22.32 -17.53
C PHE A 501 -0.28 23.15 -18.69
N GLU A 502 0.95 22.85 -19.13
CA GLU A 502 1.56 23.48 -20.31
C GLU A 502 0.72 23.25 -21.58
N THR A 503 0.22 22.02 -21.78
CA THR A 503 -0.63 21.68 -22.93
C THR A 503 -1.93 22.50 -22.93
N PHE A 504 -2.67 22.54 -21.81
CA PHE A 504 -4.00 23.16 -21.83
C PHE A 504 -3.95 24.68 -21.77
N ILE A 505 -3.01 25.28 -21.02
CA ILE A 505 -2.89 26.75 -20.92
C ILE A 505 -2.60 27.35 -22.30
N ASN A 506 -1.68 26.76 -23.06
CA ASN A 506 -1.29 27.28 -24.38
C ASN A 506 -2.31 26.96 -25.51
N LYS A 507 -3.43 26.26 -25.24
CA LYS A 507 -4.52 26.12 -26.22
C LYS A 507 -5.15 27.47 -26.60
N ARG A 508 -5.13 28.46 -25.70
CA ARG A 508 -5.62 29.81 -26.00
C ARG A 508 -4.44 30.77 -26.17
N PRO A 509 -4.16 31.25 -27.39
CA PRO A 509 -3.02 32.12 -27.63
C PRO A 509 -3.18 33.46 -26.89
N ASN A 510 -2.07 33.95 -26.34
CA ASN A 510 -1.85 35.29 -25.79
C ASN A 510 -2.69 35.71 -24.56
N LYS A 511 -3.94 35.26 -24.42
CA LYS A 511 -4.84 35.70 -23.35
C LYS A 511 -4.39 35.30 -21.94
N PRO A 512 -3.92 34.06 -21.68
CA PRO A 512 -3.40 33.69 -20.35
C PRO A 512 -2.25 34.60 -19.91
N ALA A 513 -1.34 34.96 -20.83
CA ALA A 513 -0.24 35.88 -20.58
C ALA A 513 -0.73 37.31 -20.23
N GLU A 514 -1.68 37.85 -21.00
CA GLU A 514 -2.32 39.14 -20.73
C GLU A 514 -3.00 39.18 -19.35
N LEU A 515 -3.81 38.15 -19.05
CA LEU A 515 -4.60 38.09 -17.83
C LEU A 515 -3.71 37.90 -16.59
N ILE A 516 -2.64 37.09 -16.69
CA ILE A 516 -1.69 36.90 -15.59
C ILE A 516 -0.88 38.18 -15.35
N ALA A 517 -0.47 38.92 -16.39
CA ALA A 517 0.15 40.24 -16.22
C ALA A 517 -0.79 41.24 -15.51
N LYS A 518 -2.08 41.26 -15.88
CA LYS A 518 -3.11 42.08 -15.22
C LYS A 518 -3.42 41.65 -13.79
N TYR A 519 -3.39 40.35 -13.50
CA TYR A 519 -3.63 39.83 -12.16
C TYR A 519 -2.50 40.23 -11.21
N VAL A 520 -1.23 40.11 -11.63
CA VAL A 520 -0.07 40.62 -10.87
C VAL A 520 -0.17 42.13 -10.67
N ASP A 521 -0.52 42.90 -11.71
CA ASP A 521 -0.75 44.35 -11.58
C ASP A 521 -1.85 44.68 -10.55
N SER A 522 -2.93 43.89 -10.49
CA SER A 522 -3.98 44.09 -9.50
C SER A 522 -3.53 43.82 -8.07
N LYS A 523 -2.64 42.84 -7.86
CA LYS A 523 -2.13 42.48 -6.52
C LYS A 523 -1.03 43.42 -6.02
N LEU A 524 -0.23 43.97 -6.93
CA LEU A 524 0.82 44.97 -6.64
C LEU A 524 0.30 46.41 -6.50
N ARG A 525 -1.02 46.65 -6.51
CA ARG A 525 -1.60 48.00 -6.36
C ARG A 525 -1.91 48.37 -4.91
N ALA A 526 -1.64 49.64 -4.55
CA ALA A 526 -1.80 50.20 -3.20
C ALA A 526 -3.21 50.14 -2.56
N GLY A 527 -4.22 49.66 -3.29
CA GLY A 527 -5.55 49.37 -2.74
C GLY A 527 -5.64 47.99 -2.06
N ASN A 528 -4.71 47.08 -2.32
CA ASN A 528 -4.72 45.68 -1.87
C ASN A 528 -4.28 45.52 -0.40
N LYS A 529 -4.84 46.33 0.51
CA LYS A 529 -4.42 46.46 1.93
C LYS A 529 -4.80 45.27 2.84
N GLU A 530 -5.45 44.25 2.30
CA GLU A 530 -5.97 43.10 3.06
C GLU A 530 -4.97 41.93 3.12
N ALA A 531 -3.90 41.96 2.32
CA ALA A 531 -2.84 40.95 2.33
C ALA A 531 -1.57 41.49 2.99
N THR A 532 -0.92 40.66 3.81
CA THR A 532 0.43 40.93 4.31
C THR A 532 1.49 40.73 3.21
N ASP A 533 2.69 41.30 3.39
CA ASP A 533 3.80 41.10 2.45
C ASP A 533 4.18 39.61 2.30
N GLU A 534 4.03 38.78 3.35
CA GLU A 534 4.29 37.34 3.29
C GLU A 534 3.24 36.58 2.46
N GLU A 535 1.96 36.95 2.58
CA GLU A 535 0.88 36.39 1.76
C GLU A 535 0.99 36.85 0.30
N LEU A 536 1.38 38.10 0.08
CA LEU A 536 1.66 38.65 -1.24
C LEU A 536 2.83 37.90 -1.91
N GLU A 537 3.95 37.72 -1.22
CA GLU A 537 5.12 36.99 -1.72
C GLU A 537 4.77 35.52 -2.08
N LYS A 538 4.06 34.81 -1.20
CA LYS A 538 3.53 33.45 -1.48
C LYS A 538 2.60 33.44 -2.71
N MET A 539 1.77 34.47 -2.87
CA MET A 539 0.88 34.59 -4.03
C MET A 539 1.67 34.86 -5.32
N LEU A 540 2.71 35.70 -5.28
CA LEU A 540 3.62 35.89 -6.41
C LEU A 540 4.31 34.58 -6.79
N ASP A 541 4.80 33.78 -5.83
CA ASP A 541 5.40 32.48 -6.12
C ASP A 541 4.43 31.50 -6.79
N LYS A 542 3.17 31.41 -6.33
CA LYS A 542 2.15 30.60 -7.01
C LYS A 542 1.87 31.08 -8.43
N ILE A 543 1.80 32.40 -8.66
CA ILE A 543 1.64 32.97 -10.01
C ILE A 543 2.85 32.63 -10.88
N MET A 544 4.07 32.69 -10.34
CA MET A 544 5.29 32.35 -11.07
C MET A 544 5.36 30.86 -11.45
N ILE A 545 4.80 29.96 -10.63
CA ILE A 545 4.61 28.54 -10.99
C ILE A 545 3.68 28.40 -12.21
N ILE A 546 2.58 29.15 -12.29
CA ILE A 546 1.71 29.14 -13.47
C ILE A 546 2.39 29.78 -14.69
N PHE A 547 3.13 30.88 -14.50
CA PHE A 547 3.86 31.60 -15.55
C PHE A 547 4.88 30.72 -16.30
N ARG A 548 5.52 29.77 -15.61
CA ARG A 548 6.45 28.80 -16.23
C ARG A 548 5.82 28.08 -17.42
N PHE A 549 4.54 27.68 -17.30
CA PHE A 549 3.77 26.95 -18.31
C PHE A 549 3.35 27.77 -19.54
N ILE A 550 3.64 29.07 -19.61
CA ILE A 550 3.18 29.96 -20.69
C ILE A 550 4.25 30.08 -21.80
N TYR A 551 3.82 30.01 -23.07
CA TYR A 551 4.68 30.29 -24.23
C TYR A 551 4.79 31.79 -24.56
N GLY A 552 3.69 32.54 -24.53
CA GLY A 552 3.63 33.99 -24.82
C GLY A 552 4.21 34.90 -23.73
N LYS A 553 5.48 34.67 -23.33
CA LYS A 553 6.17 35.43 -22.29
C LYS A 553 6.50 36.87 -22.72
N ASP A 554 6.67 37.09 -24.03
CA ASP A 554 6.76 38.40 -24.68
C ASP A 554 5.46 39.22 -24.52
N VAL A 555 4.29 38.59 -24.68
CA VAL A 555 2.99 39.21 -24.43
C VAL A 555 2.88 39.60 -22.95
N PHE A 556 3.32 38.74 -22.03
CA PHE A 556 3.41 39.10 -20.61
C PHE A 556 4.35 40.31 -20.39
N GLU A 557 5.56 40.36 -20.99
CA GLU A 557 6.46 41.54 -20.89
C GLU A 557 5.74 42.82 -21.31
N ALA A 558 5.07 42.80 -22.47
CA ALA A 558 4.40 43.96 -23.04
C ALA A 558 3.28 44.50 -22.13
N PHE A 559 2.44 43.62 -21.57
CA PHE A 559 1.39 44.03 -20.64
C PHE A 559 1.96 44.46 -19.28
N TYR A 560 2.87 43.66 -18.70
CA TYR A 560 3.47 43.92 -17.40
C TYR A 560 4.24 45.25 -17.38
N LYS A 561 5.08 45.51 -18.38
CA LYS A 561 5.85 46.76 -18.54
C LYS A 561 4.96 47.99 -18.62
N LYS A 562 3.90 47.91 -19.44
CA LYS A 562 2.94 49.00 -19.65
C LYS A 562 2.15 49.33 -18.38
N ASP A 563 1.81 48.34 -17.57
CA ASP A 563 1.05 48.55 -16.33
C ASP A 563 1.96 48.86 -15.12
N LEU A 564 3.18 48.32 -15.06
CA LEU A 564 4.27 48.76 -14.16
C LEU A 564 4.58 50.25 -14.32
N ALA A 565 4.69 50.74 -15.56
CA ALA A 565 4.95 52.15 -15.83
C ALA A 565 3.89 53.07 -15.19
N LYS A 566 2.62 52.64 -15.16
CA LYS A 566 1.54 53.36 -14.47
C LYS A 566 1.64 53.25 -12.95
N ARG A 567 2.08 52.12 -12.39
CA ARG A 567 2.25 51.97 -10.93
C ARG A 567 3.36 52.89 -10.42
N LEU A 568 4.50 52.94 -11.13
CA LEU A 568 5.63 53.82 -10.83
C LEU A 568 5.27 55.31 -10.99
N LEU A 569 4.82 55.75 -12.17
CA LEU A 569 4.63 57.18 -12.46
C LEU A 569 3.44 57.82 -11.74
N VAL A 570 2.43 57.03 -11.36
CA VAL A 570 1.21 57.51 -10.69
C VAL A 570 1.22 57.19 -9.18
N GLY A 571 2.34 56.67 -8.65
CA GLY A 571 2.50 56.40 -7.21
C GLY A 571 1.50 55.39 -6.65
N LYS A 572 1.25 54.29 -7.37
CA LYS A 572 0.17 53.32 -7.08
C LYS A 572 0.64 51.89 -6.76
N SER A 573 1.94 51.65 -6.59
CA SER A 573 2.48 50.38 -6.09
C SER A 573 2.14 50.15 -4.61
N ALA A 574 1.91 48.90 -4.20
CA ALA A 574 1.63 48.53 -2.80
C ALA A 574 2.88 48.57 -1.91
N SER A 575 3.97 47.97 -2.39
CA SER A 575 5.27 47.92 -1.73
C SER A 575 6.38 48.01 -2.79
N VAL A 576 7.46 48.73 -2.49
CA VAL A 576 8.63 48.84 -3.39
C VAL A 576 9.39 47.50 -3.41
N ASP A 577 9.46 46.82 -2.27
CA ASP A 577 10.19 45.57 -2.13
C ASP A 577 9.44 44.40 -2.78
N ALA A 578 8.11 44.41 -2.78
CA ALA A 578 7.30 43.45 -3.55
C ALA A 578 7.51 43.61 -5.07
N GLU A 579 7.66 44.84 -5.58
CA GLU A 579 7.96 45.08 -7.00
C GLU A 579 9.39 44.63 -7.35
N LYS A 580 10.37 44.88 -6.47
CA LYS A 580 11.76 44.40 -6.63
C LYS A 580 11.84 42.86 -6.52
N SER A 581 11.06 42.23 -5.64
CA SER A 581 10.89 40.77 -5.56
C SER A 581 10.34 40.20 -6.87
N MET A 582 9.25 40.75 -7.40
CA MET A 582 8.65 40.29 -8.66
C MET A 582 9.64 40.38 -9.84
N LEU A 583 10.44 41.45 -9.93
CA LEU A 583 11.51 41.53 -10.93
C LEU A 583 12.60 40.47 -10.72
N SER A 584 12.99 40.17 -9.48
CA SER A 584 13.95 39.11 -9.16
C SER A 584 13.44 37.74 -9.62
N LYS A 585 12.16 37.41 -9.35
CA LYS A 585 11.50 36.18 -9.81
C LYS A 585 11.45 36.09 -11.34
N LEU A 586 11.04 37.17 -12.03
CA LEU A 586 11.04 37.22 -13.51
C LEU A 586 12.46 37.06 -14.11
N LYS A 587 13.48 37.62 -13.45
CA LYS A 587 14.89 37.50 -13.86
C LYS A 587 15.43 36.08 -13.71
N HIS A 588 14.97 35.35 -12.69
CA HIS A 588 15.30 33.94 -12.50
C HIS A 588 14.67 33.05 -13.59
N GLU A 589 13.39 33.26 -13.91
CA GLU A 589 12.67 32.42 -14.89
C GLU A 589 12.97 32.72 -16.36
N CYS A 590 13.32 33.96 -16.71
CA CYS A 590 13.47 34.40 -18.11
C CYS A 590 14.85 35.02 -18.43
N GLY A 591 15.74 35.12 -17.44
CA GLY A 591 17.07 35.69 -17.60
C GLY A 591 17.10 37.22 -17.70
N ALA A 592 18.30 37.79 -17.54
CA ALA A 592 18.50 39.23 -17.44
C ALA A 592 18.12 40.03 -18.72
N ALA A 593 18.11 39.40 -19.90
CA ALA A 593 17.69 40.06 -21.13
C ALA A 593 16.20 40.43 -21.13
N PHE A 594 15.36 39.59 -20.51
CA PHE A 594 13.92 39.80 -20.38
C PHE A 594 13.61 40.95 -19.41
N THR A 595 14.30 40.98 -18.25
CA THR A 595 14.09 42.02 -17.23
C THR A 595 14.85 43.32 -17.50
N SER A 596 15.82 43.35 -18.42
CA SER A 596 16.69 44.52 -18.69
C SER A 596 15.95 45.86 -18.80
N LYS A 597 14.84 45.92 -19.56
CA LYS A 597 14.03 47.15 -19.73
C LYS A 597 13.31 47.54 -18.43
N LEU A 598 12.80 46.55 -17.70
CA LEU A 598 12.10 46.75 -16.42
C LEU A 598 13.06 47.24 -15.33
N GLU A 599 14.27 46.68 -15.27
CA GLU A 599 15.36 47.15 -14.41
C GLU A 599 15.79 48.57 -14.79
N GLY A 600 15.83 48.90 -16.09
CA GLY A 600 16.04 50.26 -16.59
C GLY A 600 15.00 51.26 -16.08
N MET A 601 13.72 50.89 -16.08
CA MET A 601 12.63 51.72 -15.53
C MET A 601 12.82 52.01 -14.03
N PHE A 602 13.31 51.05 -13.24
CA PHE A 602 13.62 51.30 -11.82
C PHE A 602 14.81 52.24 -11.64
N LYS A 603 15.87 52.09 -12.45
CA LYS A 603 17.03 53.00 -12.43
C LYS A 603 16.64 54.43 -12.79
N ASP A 604 15.78 54.62 -13.78
CA ASP A 604 15.24 55.93 -14.14
C ASP A 604 14.45 56.57 -12.96
N MET A 605 13.71 55.76 -12.17
CA MET A 605 12.99 56.24 -10.98
C MET A 605 13.89 56.54 -9.77
N GLU A 606 15.05 55.92 -9.67
CA GLU A 606 16.05 56.21 -8.63
C GLU A 606 16.83 57.47 -9.04
N LEU A 607 17.39 57.52 -10.25
CA LEU A 607 18.10 58.68 -10.81
C LEU A 607 17.23 59.95 -10.87
N SER A 608 15.93 59.84 -11.19
CA SER A 608 15.01 60.98 -11.17
C SER A 608 14.92 61.65 -9.79
N LYS A 609 15.02 60.88 -8.70
CA LYS A 609 14.96 61.44 -7.33
C LYS A 609 16.25 62.19 -7.01
N ASP A 610 17.40 61.65 -7.38
CA ASP A 610 18.71 62.29 -7.14
C ASP A 610 18.82 63.62 -7.90
N ILE A 611 18.42 63.65 -9.17
CA ILE A 611 18.33 64.88 -9.97
C ILE A 611 17.32 65.86 -9.34
N MET A 612 16.19 65.37 -8.80
CA MET A 612 15.20 66.23 -8.15
C MET A 612 15.67 66.82 -6.81
N VAL A 613 16.53 66.10 -6.06
CA VAL A 613 17.20 66.64 -4.87
C VAL A 613 18.16 67.76 -5.25
N GLN A 614 19.00 67.55 -6.28
CA GLN A 614 19.89 68.60 -6.80
C GLN A 614 19.11 69.82 -7.31
N PHE A 615 18.04 69.60 -8.09
CA PHE A 615 17.17 70.67 -8.59
C PHE A 615 16.51 71.47 -7.47
N LYS A 616 16.01 70.80 -6.42
CA LYS A 616 15.44 71.47 -5.22
C LYS A 616 16.50 72.22 -4.40
N GLN A 617 17.77 71.80 -4.42
CA GLN A 617 18.88 72.55 -3.82
C GLN A 617 19.27 73.79 -4.64
N CYS A 618 19.17 73.73 -5.98
CA CYS A 618 19.46 74.87 -6.85
C CYS A 618 18.31 75.90 -6.94
N GLN A 619 17.04 75.51 -6.76
CA GLN A 619 15.91 76.45 -6.79
C GLN A 619 15.61 77.09 -5.44
N ASN A 620 16.21 78.24 -5.17
CA ASN A 620 15.83 79.12 -4.06
C ASN A 620 14.68 80.09 -4.45
N ILE A 621 13.65 79.58 -5.16
CA ILE A 621 12.61 80.39 -5.82
C ILE A 621 11.26 80.27 -5.07
N PRO A 622 10.75 81.37 -4.47
CA PRO A 622 9.45 81.38 -3.80
C PRO A 622 8.30 81.24 -4.82
N GLY A 623 7.35 80.36 -4.52
CA GLY A 623 6.17 80.14 -5.38
C GLY A 623 5.32 78.96 -4.90
N ASN A 624 4.00 79.10 -4.97
CA ASN A 624 3.02 78.28 -4.23
C ASN A 624 2.73 76.89 -4.87
N ILE A 625 3.64 76.39 -5.70
CA ILE A 625 3.51 75.12 -6.45
C ILE A 625 4.78 74.31 -6.22
N GLU A 626 4.63 73.11 -5.64
CA GLU A 626 5.68 72.09 -5.62
C GLU A 626 5.74 71.37 -6.97
N LEU A 627 6.94 71.29 -7.53
CA LEU A 627 7.23 70.51 -8.74
C LEU A 627 8.04 69.28 -8.36
N THR A 628 7.63 68.12 -8.88
CA THR A 628 8.41 66.88 -8.93
C THR A 628 8.32 66.34 -10.35
N VAL A 629 9.45 65.95 -10.95
CA VAL A 629 9.53 65.48 -12.34
C VAL A 629 10.30 64.16 -12.37
N ASN A 630 9.82 63.22 -13.18
CA ASN A 630 10.50 61.98 -13.50
C ASN A 630 11.04 62.04 -14.92
N ILE A 631 12.30 61.64 -15.12
CA ILE A 631 13.02 61.66 -16.39
C ILE A 631 13.18 60.22 -16.86
N LEU A 632 12.77 59.92 -18.09
CA LEU A 632 12.51 58.55 -18.55
C LEU A 632 13.32 58.22 -19.81
N THR A 633 14.04 57.10 -19.80
CA THR A 633 14.83 56.63 -20.94
C THR A 633 13.91 56.02 -22.00
N MET A 634 13.72 56.70 -23.14
CA MET A 634 12.73 56.32 -24.17
C MET A 634 12.80 54.86 -24.65
N GLY A 635 13.97 54.21 -24.61
CA GLY A 635 14.15 52.81 -25.01
C GLY A 635 13.69 51.76 -23.98
N TYR A 636 13.51 52.14 -22.71
CA TYR A 636 13.06 51.22 -21.65
C TYR A 636 11.55 51.30 -21.41
N TRP A 637 10.98 52.49 -21.48
CA TRP A 637 9.56 52.74 -21.17
C TRP A 637 8.63 52.38 -22.34
N PRO A 638 7.31 52.25 -22.09
CA PRO A 638 6.32 52.20 -23.17
C PRO A 638 6.35 53.46 -24.04
N THR A 639 6.07 53.33 -25.34
CA THR A 639 5.92 54.48 -26.23
C THR A 639 4.66 55.27 -25.85
N TYR A 640 4.83 56.55 -25.54
CA TYR A 640 3.74 57.50 -25.32
C TYR A 640 3.56 58.40 -26.53
N VAL A 641 2.33 58.67 -26.93
CA VAL A 641 2.01 59.66 -27.97
C VAL A 641 2.06 61.06 -27.34
N PRO A 642 2.89 62.00 -27.85
CA PRO A 642 2.88 63.38 -27.38
C PRO A 642 1.52 64.03 -27.62
N MET A 643 1.06 64.85 -26.68
CA MET A 643 -0.19 65.60 -26.77
C MET A 643 0.08 67.05 -26.40
N GLU A 644 -0.29 67.98 -27.28
CA GLU A 644 -0.16 69.42 -27.04
C GLU A 644 -1.19 69.88 -26.00
N VAL A 645 -0.72 70.59 -24.97
CA VAL A 645 -1.56 71.05 -23.85
C VAL A 645 -1.20 72.48 -23.46
N HIS A 646 -2.23 73.28 -23.17
CA HIS A 646 -2.07 74.68 -22.78
C HIS A 646 -1.74 74.75 -21.28
N LEU A 647 -0.44 74.78 -20.95
CA LEU A 647 0.03 74.87 -19.56
C LEU A 647 -0.12 76.31 -19.00
N PRO A 648 -0.56 76.50 -17.75
CA PRO A 648 -0.57 77.81 -17.10
C PRO A 648 0.84 78.44 -17.07
N PRO A 649 0.98 79.77 -17.27
CA PRO A 649 2.29 80.43 -17.34
C PRO A 649 3.19 80.24 -16.10
N GLU A 650 2.60 80.04 -14.92
CA GLU A 650 3.31 79.76 -13.67
C GLU A 650 3.98 78.38 -13.69
N VAL A 651 3.29 77.37 -14.23
CA VAL A 651 3.80 76.01 -14.42
C VAL A 651 4.91 76.01 -15.48
N TRP A 652 4.70 76.72 -16.59
CA TRP A 652 5.72 76.86 -17.64
C TRP A 652 7.03 77.48 -17.13
N LYS A 653 6.95 78.53 -16.30
CA LYS A 653 8.13 79.15 -15.66
C LYS A 653 8.91 78.18 -14.76
N ARG A 654 8.21 77.31 -14.00
CA ARG A 654 8.86 76.25 -13.20
C ARG A 654 9.59 75.23 -14.08
N PHE A 655 8.97 74.78 -15.18
CA PHE A 655 9.60 73.84 -16.13
C PHE A 655 10.81 74.44 -16.86
N ALA A 656 10.76 75.71 -17.28
CA ALA A 656 11.90 76.37 -17.94
C ALA A 656 13.19 76.33 -17.09
N GLY A 657 13.07 76.49 -15.77
CA GLY A 657 14.21 76.36 -14.85
C GLY A 657 14.81 74.95 -14.76
N LEU A 658 14.03 73.90 -15.03
CA LEU A 658 14.53 72.52 -15.05
C LEU A 658 15.41 72.27 -16.30
N PHE A 659 15.03 72.82 -17.46
CA PHE A 659 15.85 72.71 -18.67
C PHE A 659 17.25 73.31 -18.49
N CYS A 660 17.40 74.40 -17.73
CA CYS A 660 18.72 74.97 -17.42
C CYS A 660 19.60 74.01 -16.60
N VAL A 661 19.02 73.30 -15.62
CA VAL A 661 19.75 72.33 -14.79
C VAL A 661 20.09 71.07 -15.60
N LEU A 662 19.16 70.56 -16.42
CA LEU A 662 19.42 69.42 -17.30
C LEU A 662 20.45 69.74 -18.39
N ALA A 663 20.46 70.96 -18.94
CA ALA A 663 21.51 71.41 -19.85
C ALA A 663 22.88 71.54 -19.17
N SER A 664 22.91 71.87 -17.87
CA SER A 664 24.15 71.91 -17.07
C SER A 664 24.68 70.51 -16.74
N LEU A 665 23.78 69.54 -16.54
CA LEU A 665 24.12 68.13 -16.31
C LEU A 665 24.54 67.39 -17.59
N ALA A 666 23.96 67.72 -18.75
CA ALA A 666 24.26 67.08 -20.03
C ALA A 666 25.56 67.58 -20.72
N VAL A 667 26.35 68.40 -20.02
CA VAL A 667 27.66 68.95 -20.47
C VAL A 667 28.83 68.35 -19.67
N ASN A 668 28.55 67.45 -18.71
CA ASN A 668 29.52 66.60 -18.00
C ASN A 668 29.27 65.12 -18.31
#